data_AF-A0A6P0XAJ6-F1
#
_entry.id   AF-A0A6P0XAJ6-F1
#
_cell.length_a   1.000
_cell.length_b   1.000
_cell.length_c   1.000
_cell.angle_alpha   90.00
_cell.angle_beta   90.00
_cell.angle_gamma   90.00
#
_symmetry.space_group_name_H-M   'P 1'
#
loop_
_entity.id
_entity.type
_entity.pdbx_description
1 polymer ?
#
loop_
_entity_poly.entity_id
_entity_poly.type
_entity_poly.pdbx_seq_one_letter_code
_entity_poly.pdbx_strand_id
1 'polypeptide(L)'
;MNEKYKTIDSWRTLRQMKQKDQTKLQLPERRKSREERLQQLRTNGSQIHKYKRPAKPSTLQKHSVSQIEKAKQKSLKSANNTWPIKWLFWIALLVIVPAGAGITAISALFKLPSQADCEASYWPTASASKRLYCAQILATSPTVDSLLQAINLVDVLSNDHPMRPNIDGNIEQWSEKILSLGELAFQDGKLEEAIKIAQKVPQKVSAYPLVKEQIQNWQKTWTKAETTYKKAQEHLRQEEWNQASMEASRLLSVPNVHWETKKYQELINDIKRTRKEGSKLNQAREIGEQGGLDNLTNAVKKAQAIGKNSYLYQTAQKLILNLGEQIADMALVELNEGNWQEALKIVNKVPENDVLEEKVKDIELLARAHSPANLGTIAGLEDAIAQAQKLKTERPLYSKAQQLISIWQQEIADVKIIEEGKKLAQPGGISDLKAAIAKLQTVPPYNPRGQDATTLIGAWSRQLQQQEDRPYLEKAEKLASFGDISSIQAAIDEASQIGRGRTLYEEAQQKIQRWTQTVQRYQDRPILDNAERLASLGNLEQAILTAQQIQQGRVLYSQASSKIRQWQSQKEAKENLENARQAAALGTADGYAQAIILAQKVPTYSSRQFEASQLINQWGQKILSIAMDEVNRNVPLAIEIASKIPVSSVAYNSAQSQIRVWQTWLNTTTPEYQSPTPKSQSTTPEAVEYQTIPIPQEQSQQLREEN
;
A
#
# COMPACT_ATOMS: atom_id res chain seq x y z
N MET A 1 -23.97 33.75 -3.70
CA MET A 1 -22.65 34.30 -3.32
C MET A 1 -21.60 33.23 -3.60
N ASN A 2 -20.59 33.61 -4.39
CA ASN A 2 -19.31 32.95 -4.68
C ASN A 2 -19.28 31.61 -5.44
N GLU A 3 -19.20 31.74 -6.78
CA GLU A 3 -18.07 31.34 -7.66
C GLU A 3 -16.76 30.91 -6.94
N LYS A 4 -15.88 30.02 -7.41
CA LYS A 4 -15.52 29.57 -8.76
C LYS A 4 -14.56 28.37 -8.62
N TYR A 5 -14.74 27.32 -9.41
CA TYR A 5 -13.73 26.29 -9.69
C TYR A 5 -12.88 26.73 -10.89
N LYS A 6 -11.55 26.63 -10.80
CA LYS A 6 -10.68 26.35 -11.97
C LYS A 6 -9.30 25.84 -11.55
N THR A 7 -9.05 24.61 -11.96
CA THR A 7 -7.80 23.85 -11.98
C THR A 7 -6.74 24.52 -12.87
N ILE A 8 -5.47 24.51 -12.44
CA ILE A 8 -4.31 24.78 -13.30
C ILE A 8 -3.32 23.62 -13.17
N ASP A 9 -3.23 22.90 -14.27
CA ASP A 9 -2.20 21.95 -14.67
C ASP A 9 -1.02 22.74 -15.24
N SER A 10 0.18 22.68 -14.64
CA SER A 10 1.41 23.19 -15.28
C SER A 10 2.71 22.73 -14.60
N TRP A 11 3.01 21.43 -14.64
CA TRP A 11 4.38 20.93 -14.41
C TRP A 11 4.84 20.03 -15.57
N ARG A 12 5.10 20.65 -16.73
CA ARG A 12 5.92 20.09 -17.81
C ARG A 12 6.15 21.17 -18.87
N THR A 13 7.21 21.96 -18.72
CA THR A 13 8.04 22.53 -19.81
C THR A 13 8.99 23.55 -19.21
N LEU A 14 10.29 23.23 -19.23
CA LEU A 14 11.44 24.12 -19.46
C LEU A 14 12.72 23.33 -19.18
N ARG A 15 12.92 22.27 -19.98
CA ARG A 15 14.23 21.69 -20.23
C ARG A 15 14.66 22.27 -21.58
N GLN A 16 15.88 22.81 -21.62
CA GLN A 16 16.57 23.46 -22.76
C GLN A 16 16.42 24.99 -22.88
N MET A 17 17.26 25.70 -22.11
CA MET A 17 17.94 26.89 -22.65
C MET A 17 19.44 26.81 -22.40
N LYS A 18 20.12 26.50 -23.51
CA LYS A 18 21.45 26.88 -23.96
C LYS A 18 22.37 27.61 -22.97
N GLN A 19 23.47 26.91 -22.71
CA GLN A 19 24.79 27.38 -22.32
C GLN A 19 25.29 28.48 -23.27
N LYS A 20 25.37 29.74 -22.81
CA LYS A 20 26.23 30.78 -23.38
C LYS A 20 26.48 31.88 -22.35
N ASP A 21 27.71 32.38 -22.40
CA ASP A 21 28.31 33.50 -21.66
C ASP A 21 28.80 33.21 -20.24
N GLN A 22 29.93 32.49 -20.20
CA GLN A 22 30.98 32.70 -19.20
C GLN A 22 31.54 34.12 -19.33
N THR A 23 30.86 35.10 -18.74
CA THR A 23 31.48 36.39 -18.43
C THR A 23 32.28 36.21 -17.15
N LYS A 24 33.61 36.20 -17.27
CA LYS A 24 34.56 36.29 -16.15
C LYS A 24 34.18 37.48 -15.27
N LEU A 25 33.44 37.23 -14.18
CA LEU A 25 33.44 38.14 -13.04
C LEU A 25 34.77 37.91 -12.34
N GLN A 26 35.76 38.73 -12.69
CA GLN A 26 37.02 38.79 -11.95
C GLN A 26 36.67 39.03 -10.48
N LEU A 27 37.05 38.08 -9.62
CA LEU A 27 36.98 38.26 -8.18
C LEU A 27 37.73 39.55 -7.84
N PRO A 28 37.14 40.48 -7.06
CA PRO A 28 37.94 41.54 -6.47
C PRO A 28 38.98 40.87 -5.57
N GLU A 29 40.21 41.36 -5.68
CA GLU A 29 41.39 40.93 -4.96
C GLU A 29 41.05 40.56 -3.50
N ARG A 30 41.46 39.35 -3.09
CA ARG A 30 41.13 38.73 -1.80
C ARG A 30 41.49 39.71 -0.68
N ARG A 31 40.50 40.41 -0.11
CA ARG A 31 40.69 41.14 1.16
C ARG A 31 41.18 40.11 2.17
N LYS A 32 42.39 40.31 2.71
CA LYS A 32 42.94 39.49 3.79
C LYS A 32 41.87 39.26 4.85
N SER A 33 41.65 38.01 5.26
CA SER A 33 40.64 37.73 6.29
C SER A 33 41.01 38.47 7.58
N ARG A 34 40.03 38.82 8.41
CA ARG A 34 40.30 39.46 9.71
C ARG A 34 41.24 38.59 10.57
N GLU A 35 41.21 37.28 10.38
CA GLU A 35 42.12 36.27 10.93
C GLU A 35 43.57 36.43 10.45
N GLU A 36 43.79 36.68 9.15
CA GLU A 36 45.13 36.99 8.60
C GLU A 36 45.67 38.34 9.11
N ARG A 37 44.79 39.32 9.38
CA ARG A 37 45.17 40.58 10.05
C ARG A 37 45.48 40.39 11.53
N LEU A 38 44.73 39.54 12.24
CA LEU A 38 44.99 39.18 13.63
C LEU A 38 46.28 38.36 13.80
N GLN A 39 46.59 37.47 12.86
CA GLN A 39 47.89 36.81 12.80
C GLN A 39 49.02 37.82 12.59
N GLN A 40 48.83 38.81 11.69
CA GLN A 40 49.79 39.90 11.51
C GLN A 40 49.98 40.75 12.77
N LEU A 41 48.90 41.06 13.51
CA LEU A 41 48.98 41.77 14.79
C LEU A 41 49.68 40.93 15.88
N ARG A 42 49.43 39.62 15.93
CA ARG A 42 50.12 38.69 16.85
C ARG A 42 51.60 38.54 16.52
N THR A 43 51.97 38.48 15.23
CA THR A 43 53.38 38.40 14.80
C THR A 43 54.13 39.71 14.99
N ASN A 44 53.48 40.86 14.80
CA ASN A 44 54.09 42.17 15.04
C ASN A 44 54.34 42.43 16.54
N GLY A 45 53.55 41.84 17.45
CA GLY A 45 53.84 41.85 18.89
C GLY A 45 55.03 40.96 19.32
N SER A 46 55.50 40.06 18.45
CA SER A 46 56.52 39.05 18.78
C SER A 46 57.91 39.29 18.14
N GLN A 47 58.08 40.29 17.28
CA GLN A 47 59.31 40.51 16.52
C GLN A 47 60.14 41.68 17.08
N ILE A 48 60.84 41.48 18.20
CA ILE A 48 62.02 42.29 18.57
C ILE A 48 63.09 41.36 19.19
N HIS A 49 64.32 41.48 18.68
CA HIS A 49 65.48 40.59 18.87
C HIS A 49 65.84 40.27 20.33
N LYS A 50 66.03 38.98 20.64
CA LYS A 50 66.65 38.50 21.90
C LYS A 50 68.17 38.65 21.84
N TYR A 51 68.72 39.62 22.57
CA TYR A 51 70.10 39.51 23.07
C TYR A 51 70.12 38.62 24.31
N LYS A 52 70.99 37.60 24.29
CA LYS A 52 71.14 36.59 25.34
C LYS A 52 72.56 36.67 25.89
N ARG A 53 72.73 36.94 27.20
CA ARG A 53 73.76 36.31 28.07
C ARG A 53 73.68 36.79 29.54
N PRO A 54 74.32 36.09 30.52
CA PRO A 54 73.60 35.19 31.42
C PRO A 54 73.90 35.46 32.92
N ALA A 55 73.14 34.83 33.83
CA ALA A 55 73.56 34.64 35.21
C ALA A 55 73.20 33.23 35.70
N LYS A 56 74.17 32.58 36.36
CA LYS A 56 74.08 31.25 36.99
C LYS A 56 73.21 31.28 38.26
N PRO A 57 72.57 30.15 38.62
CA PRO A 57 71.74 30.01 39.82
C PRO A 57 72.52 29.46 41.03
N SER A 58 72.10 29.86 42.23
CA SER A 58 72.46 29.27 43.52
C SER A 58 71.44 28.20 43.94
N THR A 59 71.98 27.13 44.52
CA THR A 59 71.37 25.85 44.91
C THR A 59 70.68 25.90 46.28
N LEU A 60 69.60 25.12 46.45
CA LEU A 60 69.40 24.30 47.66
C LEU A 60 68.49 23.09 47.38
N GLN A 61 68.97 21.91 47.83
CA GLN A 61 68.48 20.55 47.59
C GLN A 61 67.29 20.14 48.48
N LYS A 62 66.51 19.13 48.01
CA LYS A 62 66.13 17.86 48.71
C LYS A 62 65.33 16.98 47.71
N HIS A 63 65.93 15.92 47.14
CA HIS A 63 66.02 14.50 47.57
C HIS A 63 64.79 13.61 47.26
N SER A 64 64.94 12.72 46.25
CA SER A 64 64.59 11.27 46.21
C SER A 64 64.51 10.79 44.73
N VAL A 65 65.49 10.03 44.18
CA VAL A 65 65.51 8.55 43.94
C VAL A 65 64.33 8.10 43.03
N SER A 66 64.44 7.43 41.87
CA SER A 66 65.36 6.39 41.35
C SER A 66 65.19 6.14 39.82
N GLN A 67 66.30 5.70 39.20
CA GLN A 67 66.47 4.75 38.05
C GLN A 67 66.08 5.16 36.60
N ILE A 68 67.06 5.38 35.68
CA ILE A 68 67.71 4.44 34.70
C ILE A 68 66.78 4.21 33.46
N GLU A 69 67.10 4.50 32.18
CA GLU A 69 68.28 4.15 31.38
C GLU A 69 68.41 4.93 30.02
N LYS A 70 69.68 5.25 29.63
CA LYS A 70 70.39 5.38 28.31
C LYS A 70 69.63 5.84 27.02
N ALA A 71 70.21 6.59 26.06
CA ALA A 71 71.58 6.55 25.52
C ALA A 71 72.02 7.79 24.67
N LYS A 72 73.34 8.07 24.70
CA LYS A 72 74.30 8.60 23.66
C LYS A 72 73.94 9.90 22.87
N GLN A 73 74.65 11.04 22.94
CA GLN A 73 76.08 11.43 22.95
C GLN A 73 76.77 11.47 21.57
N LYS A 74 77.16 12.66 21.10
CA LYS A 74 78.46 12.90 20.43
C LYS A 74 78.92 14.36 20.54
N SER A 75 80.21 14.49 20.86
CA SER A 75 81.01 15.67 21.21
C SER A 75 82.04 16.01 20.12
N LEU A 76 82.59 17.24 20.11
CA LEU A 76 84.00 17.57 19.82
C LEU A 76 84.20 19.09 20.06
N LYS A 77 84.78 19.52 21.19
CA LYS A 77 86.20 19.85 21.48
C LYS A 77 86.78 21.05 20.71
N SER A 78 87.17 22.05 21.50
CA SER A 78 87.93 23.27 21.20
C SER A 78 89.42 23.03 21.49
N ALA A 79 90.29 23.75 20.77
CA ALA A 79 91.72 23.86 21.02
C ALA A 79 92.14 25.35 21.09
N ASN A 80 92.96 25.67 22.08
CA ASN A 80 93.62 26.96 22.34
C ASN A 80 94.82 27.18 21.41
N ASN A 81 95.22 28.44 21.18
CA ASN A 81 96.63 28.82 21.24
C ASN A 81 96.83 30.33 21.49
N THR A 82 97.90 30.66 22.21
CA THR A 82 98.30 31.96 22.78
C THR A 82 99.50 32.56 22.05
N TRP A 83 99.65 33.90 22.00
CA TRP A 83 100.97 34.56 21.90
C TRP A 83 100.96 36.04 22.37
N PRO A 84 101.98 36.56 23.09
CA PRO A 84 102.01 37.94 23.62
C PRO A 84 103.19 38.79 23.09
N ILE A 85 103.03 40.13 22.99
CA ILE A 85 104.16 41.08 22.83
C ILE A 85 103.90 42.33 23.68
N LYS A 86 104.68 42.47 24.76
CA LYS A 86 104.80 43.66 25.62
C LYS A 86 106.19 44.28 25.41
N TRP A 87 106.37 45.21 24.47
CA TRP A 87 107.58 46.06 24.41
C TRP A 87 107.49 47.29 23.49
N LEU A 88 106.39 48.06 23.53
CA LEU A 88 106.33 49.39 22.89
C LEU A 88 105.78 50.46 23.87
N PHE A 89 105.98 50.22 25.17
CA PHE A 89 105.48 51.05 26.26
C PHE A 89 106.42 52.20 26.67
N TRP A 90 107.60 52.36 26.04
CA TRP A 90 108.63 53.28 26.56
C TRP A 90 109.11 54.39 25.62
N ILE A 91 108.67 54.44 24.35
CA ILE A 91 109.16 55.47 23.40
C ILE A 91 108.11 56.56 23.10
N ALA A 92 106.83 56.35 23.40
CA ALA A 92 105.79 57.37 23.22
C ALA A 92 105.54 58.26 24.46
N LEU A 93 106.33 58.11 25.52
CA LEU A 93 106.17 58.83 26.80
C LEU A 93 106.83 60.23 26.80
N LEU A 94 107.53 60.64 25.75
CA LEU A 94 108.40 61.83 25.78
C LEU A 94 108.03 62.98 24.83
N VAL A 95 106.84 62.96 24.20
CA VAL A 95 106.46 64.02 23.23
C VAL A 95 105.07 64.65 23.46
N ILE A 96 104.23 64.16 24.36
CA ILE A 96 102.84 64.65 24.48
C ILE A 96 102.53 65.10 25.92
N VAL A 97 103.21 66.15 26.38
CA VAL A 97 102.87 66.85 27.64
C VAL A 97 101.99 68.10 27.45
N PRO A 98 101.84 68.76 26.28
CA PRO A 98 100.92 69.90 26.18
C PRO A 98 99.66 69.64 25.33
N ALA A 99 98.94 68.52 25.57
CA ALA A 99 97.59 68.29 25.02
C ALA A 99 96.61 67.64 26.04
N GLY A 100 96.93 67.66 27.33
CA GLY A 100 96.19 66.95 28.38
C GLY A 100 94.99 67.70 28.98
N ALA A 101 94.78 68.98 28.68
CA ALA A 101 93.73 69.79 29.33
C ALA A 101 92.49 70.10 28.46
N GLY A 102 92.53 69.83 27.14
CA GLY A 102 91.41 70.15 26.23
C GLY A 102 90.42 69.00 25.98
N ILE A 103 90.84 67.74 26.15
CA ILE A 103 90.04 66.56 25.77
C ILE A 103 89.19 66.05 26.94
N THR A 104 89.56 66.33 28.19
CA THR A 104 88.75 65.95 29.36
C THR A 104 87.48 66.79 29.51
N ALA A 105 87.46 68.03 29.01
CA ALA A 105 86.29 68.91 29.04
C ALA A 105 85.22 68.56 27.97
N ILE A 106 85.62 68.12 26.77
CA ILE A 106 84.68 67.77 25.69
C ILE A 106 84.01 66.40 25.94
N SER A 107 84.70 65.45 26.60
CA SER A 107 84.08 64.17 27.00
C SER A 107 83.05 64.29 28.13
N ALA A 108 83.12 65.37 28.92
CA ALA A 108 82.15 65.70 29.96
C ALA A 108 80.93 66.44 29.39
N LEU A 109 81.08 67.21 28.30
CA LEU A 109 79.96 67.88 27.63
C LEU A 109 79.09 66.95 26.77
N PHE A 110 79.66 65.87 26.21
CA PHE A 110 78.90 64.84 25.47
C PHE A 110 78.41 63.67 26.34
N LYS A 111 78.70 63.67 27.65
CA LYS A 111 77.99 62.84 28.63
C LYS A 111 76.72 63.56 29.08
N LEU A 112 75.68 63.47 28.26
CA LEU A 112 74.30 63.60 28.73
C LEU A 112 74.10 62.61 29.89
N PRO A 113 73.71 63.05 31.12
CA PRO A 113 73.27 62.12 32.14
C PRO A 113 71.82 61.73 31.78
N SER A 114 71.65 60.76 30.89
CA SER A 114 70.32 60.20 30.64
C SER A 114 70.39 58.72 30.27
N GLN A 115 71.08 57.93 31.09
CA GLN A 115 70.46 56.68 31.50
C GLN A 115 69.92 56.98 32.88
N ALA A 116 68.64 57.35 32.95
CA ALA A 116 67.95 57.27 34.21
C ALA A 116 67.97 55.78 34.59
N ASP A 117 68.72 55.39 35.62
CA ASP A 117 68.59 54.07 36.22
C ASP A 117 67.16 53.95 36.76
N CYS A 118 66.25 53.52 35.89
CA CYS A 118 64.84 53.34 36.21
C CYS A 118 64.65 52.19 37.21
N GLU A 119 65.63 51.29 37.32
CA GLU A 119 65.65 50.17 38.27
C GLU A 119 66.06 50.56 39.72
N ALA A 120 66.75 51.69 39.92
CA ALA A 120 67.27 52.12 41.23
C ALA A 120 66.68 53.45 41.74
N SER A 121 65.53 53.88 41.20
CA SER A 121 64.95 55.20 41.49
C SER A 121 64.08 55.24 42.74
N TYR A 122 64.36 56.19 43.64
CA TYR A 122 63.48 56.55 44.76
C TYR A 122 62.33 57.44 44.26
N TRP A 123 61.16 56.86 44.05
CA TRP A 123 60.00 57.53 43.45
C TRP A 123 59.47 58.77 44.20
N PRO A 124 59.49 58.87 45.54
CA PRO A 124 58.94 60.03 46.26
C PRO A 124 59.61 61.38 45.91
N THR A 125 60.88 61.38 45.48
CA THR A 125 61.60 62.61 45.09
C THR A 125 61.91 62.68 43.59
N ALA A 126 61.41 61.73 42.79
CA ALA A 126 61.66 61.68 41.35
C ALA A 126 60.91 62.81 40.61
N SER A 127 61.62 63.55 39.74
CA SER A 127 61.02 64.59 38.90
C SER A 127 59.96 64.02 37.94
N ALA A 128 58.99 64.85 37.57
CA ALA A 128 57.94 64.46 36.62
C ALA A 128 58.52 63.99 35.27
N SER A 129 59.59 64.64 34.78
CA SER A 129 60.28 64.24 33.56
C SER A 129 60.97 62.87 33.68
N LYS A 130 61.54 62.54 34.85
CA LYS A 130 62.14 61.21 35.10
C LYS A 130 61.08 60.12 35.18
N ARG A 131 59.96 60.37 35.85
CA ARG A 131 58.80 59.46 35.91
C ARG A 131 58.24 59.20 34.51
N LEU A 132 58.06 60.25 33.71
CA LEU A 132 57.55 60.13 32.34
C LEU A 132 58.52 59.36 31.43
N TYR A 133 59.82 59.65 31.50
CA TYR A 133 60.84 58.93 30.72
C TYR A 133 60.89 57.42 31.09
N CYS A 134 60.94 57.10 32.39
CA CYS A 134 60.93 55.70 32.82
C CYS A 134 59.61 54.99 32.52
N ALA A 135 58.48 55.68 32.58
CA ALA A 135 57.19 55.14 32.17
C ALA A 135 57.15 54.84 30.66
N GLN A 136 57.74 55.70 29.82
CA GLN A 136 57.88 55.44 28.38
C GLN A 136 58.72 54.18 28.10
N ILE A 137 59.80 53.95 28.86
CA ILE A 137 60.62 52.74 28.76
C ILE A 137 59.86 51.48 29.21
N LEU A 138 59.04 51.57 30.26
CA LEU A 138 58.16 50.46 30.66
C LEU A 138 57.10 50.17 29.58
N ALA A 139 56.54 51.22 28.97
CA ALA A 139 55.53 51.12 27.92
C ALA A 139 56.06 50.66 26.55
N THR A 140 57.39 50.53 26.37
CA THR A 140 57.97 49.84 25.21
C THR A 140 57.74 48.33 25.23
N SER A 141 57.45 47.75 26.41
CA SER A 141 57.08 46.34 26.52
C SER A 141 55.58 46.14 26.23
N PRO A 142 55.20 45.19 25.34
CA PRO A 142 53.80 45.01 24.93
C PRO A 142 53.02 44.09 25.88
N THR A 143 53.10 44.34 27.19
CA THR A 143 52.36 43.55 28.20
C THR A 143 51.42 44.41 29.02
N VAL A 144 50.30 43.83 29.45
CA VAL A 144 49.33 44.53 30.31
C VAL A 144 50.01 45.06 31.57
N ASP A 145 50.84 44.25 32.21
CA ASP A 145 51.49 44.63 33.47
C ASP A 145 52.54 45.73 33.29
N SER A 146 53.33 45.72 32.21
CA SER A 146 54.30 46.78 31.92
C SER A 146 53.64 48.12 31.57
N LEU A 147 52.52 48.09 30.84
CA LEU A 147 51.74 49.28 30.52
C LEU A 147 51.04 49.86 31.76
N LEU A 148 50.52 49.01 32.65
CA LEU A 148 49.94 49.46 33.92
C LEU A 148 50.99 50.07 34.85
N GLN A 149 52.18 49.46 34.94
CA GLN A 149 53.29 50.03 35.69
C GLN A 149 53.69 51.41 35.14
N ALA A 150 53.71 51.58 33.82
CA ALA A 150 53.96 52.87 33.18
C ALA A 150 52.89 53.92 33.56
N ILE A 151 51.60 53.57 33.47
CA ILE A 151 50.48 54.46 33.84
C ILE A 151 50.56 54.86 35.32
N ASN A 152 50.72 53.90 36.23
CA ASN A 152 50.78 54.14 37.67
C ASN A 152 51.97 55.03 38.07
N LEU A 153 53.06 55.03 37.29
CA LEU A 153 54.24 55.82 37.56
C LEU A 153 54.01 57.33 37.38
N VAL A 154 53.13 57.68 36.43
CA VAL A 154 52.84 59.07 36.04
C VAL A 154 51.48 59.57 36.54
N ASP A 155 50.51 58.69 36.81
CA ASP A 155 49.17 59.04 37.31
C ASP A 155 49.16 59.70 38.70
N VAL A 156 50.22 59.46 39.50
CA VAL A 156 50.39 60.07 40.82
C VAL A 156 50.64 61.59 40.76
N LEU A 157 50.93 62.15 39.58
CA LEU A 157 51.19 63.57 39.39
C LEU A 157 49.88 64.39 39.33
N SER A 158 49.84 65.55 40.00
CA SER A 158 48.64 66.41 40.06
C SER A 158 48.11 66.81 38.68
N ASN A 159 46.80 67.03 38.59
CA ASN A 159 46.12 67.51 37.38
C ASN A 159 46.60 68.92 36.96
N ASP A 160 47.11 69.73 37.89
CA ASP A 160 47.57 71.11 37.62
C ASP A 160 49.03 71.19 37.13
N HIS A 161 49.67 70.05 36.86
CA HIS A 161 51.08 70.00 36.49
C HIS A 161 51.33 70.53 35.04
N PRO A 162 52.37 71.34 34.76
CA PRO A 162 52.61 71.90 33.42
C PRO A 162 52.77 70.86 32.30
N MET A 163 53.27 69.66 32.62
CA MET A 163 53.41 68.55 31.65
C MET A 163 52.17 67.67 31.54
N ARG A 164 51.05 68.03 32.20
CA ARG A 164 49.85 67.18 32.26
C ARG A 164 49.30 66.81 30.87
N PRO A 165 49.20 67.73 29.88
CA PRO A 165 48.75 67.36 28.54
C PRO A 165 49.58 66.25 27.89
N ASN A 166 50.91 66.30 28.06
CA ASN A 166 51.81 65.27 27.53
C ASN A 166 51.67 63.95 28.30
N ILE A 167 51.49 64.00 29.62
CA ILE A 167 51.28 62.81 30.46
C ILE A 167 49.97 62.13 30.09
N ASP A 168 48.87 62.89 29.99
CA ASP A 168 47.56 62.36 29.62
C ASP A 168 47.59 61.74 28.22
N GLY A 169 48.24 62.37 27.25
CA GLY A 169 48.42 61.79 25.91
C GLY A 169 49.22 60.47 25.92
N ASN A 170 50.20 60.32 26.82
CA ASN A 170 50.90 59.04 26.99
C ASN A 170 50.03 57.99 27.70
N ILE A 171 49.29 58.37 28.74
CA ILE A 171 48.37 57.48 29.45
C ILE A 171 47.27 56.97 28.51
N GLU A 172 46.75 57.83 27.64
CA GLU A 172 45.79 57.48 26.59
C GLU A 172 46.37 56.44 25.64
N GLN A 173 47.55 56.68 25.06
CA GLN A 173 48.23 55.72 24.18
C GLN A 173 48.52 54.37 24.85
N TRP A 174 48.90 54.37 26.14
CA TRP A 174 49.17 53.12 26.86
C TRP A 174 47.87 52.38 27.20
N SER A 175 46.81 53.11 27.52
CA SER A 175 45.48 52.55 27.73
C SER A 175 44.93 51.94 26.44
N GLU A 176 45.11 52.59 25.28
CA GLU A 176 44.78 52.03 23.96
C GLU A 176 45.54 50.74 23.66
N LYS A 177 46.83 50.65 24.04
CA LYS A 177 47.60 49.41 23.93
C LYS A 177 47.06 48.30 24.83
N ILE A 178 46.64 48.62 26.06
CA ILE A 178 45.97 47.65 26.96
C ILE A 178 44.64 47.19 26.35
N LEU A 179 43.84 48.11 25.81
CA LEU A 179 42.60 47.80 25.11
C LEU A 179 42.84 46.94 23.87
N SER A 180 43.95 47.13 23.15
CA SER A 180 44.36 46.31 22.01
C SER A 180 44.72 44.87 22.43
N LEU A 181 45.30 44.67 23.61
CA LEU A 181 45.51 43.33 24.18
C LEU A 181 44.18 42.67 24.59
N GLY A 182 43.25 43.45 25.15
CA GLY A 182 41.88 43.00 25.40
C GLY A 182 41.13 42.64 24.12
N GLU A 183 41.32 43.40 23.04
CA GLU A 183 40.75 43.14 21.72
C GLU A 183 41.18 41.76 21.21
N LEU A 184 42.43 41.34 21.42
CA LEU A 184 42.88 39.99 21.04
C LEU A 184 42.10 38.90 21.77
N ALA A 185 41.88 39.06 23.08
CA ALA A 185 41.08 38.12 23.87
C ALA A 185 39.61 38.12 23.42
N PHE A 186 39.05 39.29 23.13
CA PHE A 186 37.70 39.42 22.60
C PHE A 186 37.56 38.68 21.27
N GLN A 187 38.48 38.91 20.33
CA GLN A 187 38.49 38.26 19.01
C GLN A 187 38.68 36.74 19.08
N ASP A 188 39.32 36.21 20.13
CA ASP A 188 39.43 34.76 20.39
C ASP A 188 38.17 34.12 20.97
N GLY A 189 37.15 34.92 21.30
CA GLY A 189 35.90 34.46 21.91
C GLY A 189 35.92 34.50 23.44
N LYS A 190 36.84 35.26 24.03
CA LYS A 190 37.00 35.37 25.47
C LYS A 190 36.60 36.75 25.97
N LEU A 191 35.32 37.08 25.83
CA LEU A 191 34.76 38.37 26.24
C LEU A 191 35.14 38.72 27.69
N GLU A 192 34.98 37.78 28.62
CA GLU A 192 35.25 38.05 30.04
C GLU A 192 36.73 38.29 30.32
N GLU A 193 37.63 37.65 29.57
CA GLU A 193 39.08 37.93 29.68
C GLU A 193 39.40 39.32 29.11
N ALA A 194 38.77 39.70 28.00
CA ALA A 194 38.92 41.03 27.41
C ALA A 194 38.46 42.15 28.34
N ILE A 195 37.27 42.00 28.96
CA ILE A 195 36.73 42.96 29.93
C ILE A 195 37.65 43.06 31.15
N LYS A 196 38.14 41.93 31.68
CA LYS A 196 39.10 41.91 32.79
C LYS A 196 40.39 42.66 32.45
N ILE A 197 40.93 42.50 31.25
CA ILE A 197 42.13 43.23 30.80
C ILE A 197 41.85 44.74 30.77
N ALA A 198 40.73 45.15 30.19
CA ALA A 198 40.34 46.56 30.08
C ALA A 198 40.11 47.22 31.46
N GLN A 199 39.48 46.51 32.39
CA GLN A 199 39.19 47.00 33.75
C GLN A 199 40.43 47.21 34.63
N LYS A 200 41.61 46.69 34.24
CA LYS A 200 42.85 46.94 34.97
C LYS A 200 43.33 48.39 34.83
N VAL A 201 42.89 49.12 33.81
CA VAL A 201 43.21 50.54 33.64
C VAL A 201 42.60 51.35 34.80
N PRO A 202 43.36 52.20 35.51
CA PRO A 202 42.84 52.96 36.65
C PRO A 202 41.65 53.86 36.28
N GLN A 203 40.65 53.97 37.15
CA GLN A 203 39.43 54.74 36.86
C GLN A 203 39.62 56.26 36.85
N LYS A 204 40.69 56.77 37.48
CA LYS A 204 40.97 58.20 37.64
C LYS A 204 41.73 58.81 36.46
N VAL A 205 42.23 58.00 35.54
CA VAL A 205 42.99 58.50 34.38
C VAL A 205 42.07 59.10 33.31
N SER A 206 42.60 60.06 32.56
CA SER A 206 41.90 60.73 31.44
C SER A 206 41.37 59.77 30.37
N ALA A 207 42.03 58.62 30.18
CA ALA A 207 41.70 57.62 29.16
C ALA A 207 40.56 56.65 29.55
N TYR A 208 40.07 56.69 30.79
CA TYR A 208 39.05 55.73 31.26
C TYR A 208 37.70 55.79 30.51
N PRO A 209 37.20 56.94 30.02
CA PRO A 209 36.01 56.98 29.16
C PRO A 209 36.13 56.10 27.91
N LEU A 210 37.31 56.04 27.27
CA LEU A 210 37.59 55.17 26.13
C LEU A 210 37.50 53.68 26.51
N VAL A 211 37.99 53.33 27.70
CA VAL A 211 37.90 51.96 28.24
C VAL A 211 36.45 51.55 28.42
N LYS A 212 35.64 52.42 29.02
CA LYS A 212 34.20 52.16 29.23
C LYS A 212 33.46 51.99 27.90
N GLU A 213 33.73 52.86 26.93
CA GLU A 213 33.14 52.79 25.59
C GLU A 213 33.51 51.48 24.89
N GLN A 214 34.78 51.07 24.94
CA GLN A 214 35.23 49.83 24.30
C GLN A 214 34.61 48.58 24.93
N ILE A 215 34.49 48.53 26.27
CA ILE A 215 33.79 47.44 26.97
C ILE A 215 32.33 47.36 26.51
N GLN A 216 31.63 48.51 26.41
CA GLN A 216 30.25 48.55 25.92
C GLN A 216 30.15 48.07 24.47
N ASN A 217 31.10 48.44 23.61
CA ASN A 217 31.16 48.00 22.22
C ASN A 217 31.35 46.48 22.10
N TRP A 218 32.23 45.88 22.91
CA TRP A 218 32.41 44.43 22.98
C TRP A 218 31.14 43.72 23.44
N GLN A 219 30.53 44.19 24.53
CA GLN A 219 29.30 43.61 25.07
C GLN A 219 28.14 43.69 24.07
N LYS A 220 27.96 44.84 23.41
CA LYS A 220 26.94 45.03 22.38
C LYS A 220 27.15 44.10 21.18
N THR A 221 28.39 44.00 20.71
CA THR A 221 28.76 43.10 19.60
C THR A 221 28.51 41.65 19.96
N TRP A 222 28.93 41.24 21.16
CA TRP A 222 28.74 39.88 21.67
C TRP A 222 27.26 39.52 21.78
N THR A 223 26.47 40.40 22.42
CA THR A 223 25.03 40.20 22.60
C THR A 223 24.31 40.08 21.25
N LYS A 224 24.67 40.92 20.27
CA LYS A 224 24.12 40.84 18.91
C LYS A 224 24.44 39.49 18.26
N ALA A 225 25.69 39.03 18.35
CA ALA A 225 26.13 37.77 17.78
C ALA A 225 25.41 36.57 18.42
N GLU A 226 25.34 36.55 19.75
CA GLU A 226 24.65 35.52 20.51
C GLU A 226 23.15 35.47 20.19
N THR A 227 22.52 36.65 20.06
CA THR A 227 21.11 36.74 19.68
C THR A 227 20.87 36.17 18.29
N THR A 228 21.71 36.53 17.30
CA THR A 228 21.64 35.96 15.95
C THR A 228 21.85 34.45 15.97
N TYR A 229 22.81 33.95 16.76
CA TYR A 229 23.05 32.51 16.91
C TYR A 229 21.83 31.78 17.48
N LYS A 230 21.22 32.31 18.57
CA LYS A 230 20.01 31.75 19.18
C LYS A 230 18.81 31.77 18.25
N LYS A 231 18.62 32.84 17.47
CA LYS A 231 17.56 32.93 16.46
C LYS A 231 17.71 31.86 15.38
N ALA A 232 18.93 31.63 14.90
CA ALA A 232 19.18 30.57 13.94
C ALA A 232 18.85 29.18 14.51
N GLN A 233 19.22 28.92 15.77
CA GLN A 233 18.84 27.68 16.46
C GLN A 233 17.33 27.52 16.62
N GLU A 234 16.60 28.62 16.83
CA GLU A 234 15.14 28.57 16.93
C GLU A 234 14.48 28.24 15.60
N HIS A 235 14.94 28.86 14.50
CA HIS A 235 14.51 28.48 13.15
C HIS A 235 14.81 27.00 12.85
N LEU A 236 15.88 26.43 13.40
CA LEU A 236 16.13 24.98 13.30
C LEU A 236 15.09 24.14 14.03
N ARG A 237 14.62 24.54 15.21
CA ARG A 237 13.56 23.84 15.95
C ARG A 237 12.22 23.89 15.22
N GLN A 238 11.98 24.98 14.48
CA GLN A 238 10.75 25.22 13.71
C GLN A 238 10.79 24.64 12.29
N GLU A 239 11.84 23.90 11.93
CA GLU A 239 12.03 23.32 10.60
C GLU A 239 12.26 24.33 9.46
N GLU A 240 12.65 25.56 9.79
CA GLU A 240 12.83 26.67 8.86
C GLU A 240 14.30 26.79 8.39
N TRP A 241 14.78 25.80 7.64
CA TRP A 241 16.20 25.66 7.26
C TRP A 241 16.78 26.88 6.54
N ASN A 242 15.98 27.49 5.66
CA ASN A 242 16.39 28.66 4.89
C ASN A 242 16.56 29.88 5.80
N GLN A 243 15.64 30.09 6.75
CA GLN A 243 15.72 31.18 7.72
C GLN A 243 16.92 30.98 8.65
N ALA A 244 17.13 29.76 9.16
CA ALA A 244 18.30 29.42 9.96
C ALA A 244 19.62 29.71 9.20
N SER A 245 19.68 29.36 7.91
CA SER A 245 20.87 29.61 7.06
C SER A 245 21.12 31.10 6.81
N MET A 246 20.05 31.87 6.56
CA MET A 246 20.14 33.32 6.39
C MET A 246 20.57 34.02 7.68
N GLU A 247 20.00 33.63 8.83
CA GLU A 247 20.40 34.16 10.13
C GLU A 247 21.85 33.81 10.46
N ALA A 248 22.28 32.57 10.17
CA ALA A 248 23.68 32.15 10.34
C ALA A 248 24.64 33.02 9.51
N SER A 249 24.30 33.36 8.27
CA SER A 249 25.13 34.23 7.43
C SER A 249 25.34 35.63 8.00
N ARG A 250 24.45 36.12 8.87
CA ARG A 250 24.63 37.42 9.54
C ARG A 250 25.81 37.40 10.52
N LEU A 251 26.21 36.23 11.03
CA LEU A 251 27.41 36.09 11.88
C LEU A 251 28.69 36.47 11.14
N LEU A 252 28.73 36.30 9.81
CA LEU A 252 29.87 36.69 8.98
C LEU A 252 30.11 38.22 8.97
N SER A 253 29.08 38.99 9.33
CA SER A 253 29.16 40.46 9.42
C SER A 253 29.42 40.97 10.84
N VAL A 254 29.43 40.09 11.84
CA VAL A 254 29.70 40.46 13.23
C VAL A 254 31.17 40.80 13.36
N PRO A 255 31.53 41.94 14.00
CA PRO A 255 32.93 42.33 14.13
C PRO A 255 33.70 41.53 15.21
N ASN A 256 33.72 40.20 15.10
CA ASN A 256 34.43 39.28 15.99
C ASN A 256 34.79 37.97 15.27
N VAL A 257 36.09 37.64 15.20
CA VAL A 257 36.60 36.46 14.48
C VAL A 257 36.06 35.15 15.00
N HIS A 258 35.98 34.97 16.33
CA HIS A 258 35.42 33.74 16.90
C HIS A 258 33.98 33.48 16.42
N TRP A 259 33.16 34.53 16.35
CA TRP A 259 31.79 34.43 15.85
C TRP A 259 31.72 34.22 14.33
N GLU A 260 32.55 34.96 13.58
CA GLU A 260 32.64 34.90 12.12
C GLU A 260 33.15 33.53 11.62
N THR A 261 34.06 32.88 12.33
CA THR A 261 34.70 31.63 11.88
C THR A 261 34.19 30.42 12.66
N LYS A 262 34.58 30.27 13.93
CA LYS A 262 34.32 29.06 14.73
C LYS A 262 32.82 28.83 14.95
N LYS A 263 32.10 29.83 15.47
CA LYS A 263 30.68 29.68 15.78
C LYS A 263 29.81 29.61 14.54
N TYR A 264 30.12 30.38 13.51
CA TYR A 264 29.48 30.24 12.21
C TYR A 264 29.63 28.81 11.66
N GLN A 265 30.83 28.24 11.68
CA GLN A 265 31.06 26.88 11.17
C GLN A 265 30.32 25.81 11.99
N GLU A 266 30.31 25.95 13.32
CA GLU A 266 29.53 25.10 14.23
C GLU A 266 28.04 25.14 13.85
N LEU A 267 27.47 26.33 13.67
CA LEU A 267 26.07 26.52 13.32
C LEU A 267 25.74 25.96 11.93
N ILE A 268 26.61 26.13 10.93
CA ILE A 268 26.42 25.54 9.60
C ILE A 268 26.44 24.01 9.65
N ASN A 269 27.30 23.41 10.47
CA ASN A 269 27.33 21.97 10.66
C ASN A 269 26.04 21.48 11.33
N ASP A 270 25.54 22.21 12.33
CA ASP A 270 24.25 21.97 12.97
C ASP A 270 23.09 22.07 11.97
N ILE A 271 23.06 23.09 11.11
CA ILE A 271 22.06 23.25 10.05
C ILE A 271 22.09 22.04 9.10
N LYS A 272 23.28 21.63 8.65
CA LYS A 272 23.43 20.47 7.75
C LYS A 272 22.93 19.18 8.40
N ARG A 273 23.29 18.92 9.67
CA ARG A 273 22.84 17.76 10.43
C ARG A 273 21.32 17.77 10.59
N THR A 274 20.78 18.89 11.06
CA THR A 274 19.34 19.06 11.35
C THR A 274 18.51 18.95 10.07
N ARG A 275 18.97 19.47 8.94
CA ARG A 275 18.29 19.30 7.64
C ARG A 275 18.20 17.83 7.21
N LYS A 276 19.25 17.04 7.44
CA LYS A 276 19.25 15.59 7.16
C LYS A 276 18.27 14.85 8.07
N GLU A 277 18.22 15.24 9.34
CA GLU A 277 17.24 14.73 10.32
C GLU A 277 15.80 15.11 9.94
N GLY A 278 15.56 16.36 9.54
CA GLY A 278 14.27 16.84 9.05
C GLY A 278 13.79 16.09 7.82
N SER A 279 14.69 15.77 6.87
CA SER A 279 14.33 14.92 5.73
C SER A 279 13.86 13.51 6.15
N LYS A 280 14.49 12.91 7.17
CA LYS A 280 14.02 11.61 7.72
C LYS A 280 12.66 11.77 8.42
N LEU A 281 12.45 12.87 9.11
CA LEU A 281 11.20 13.16 9.80
C LEU A 281 10.05 13.38 8.80
N ASN A 282 10.30 14.07 7.69
CA ASN A 282 9.33 14.20 6.58
C ASN A 282 8.96 12.83 6.01
N GLN A 283 9.94 11.97 5.73
CA GLN A 283 9.66 10.59 5.29
C GLN A 283 8.84 9.80 6.30
N ALA A 284 9.08 9.99 7.60
CA ALA A 284 8.27 9.36 8.63
C ALA A 284 6.82 9.86 8.57
N ARG A 285 6.59 11.17 8.38
CA ARG A 285 5.23 11.71 8.19
C ARG A 285 4.56 11.14 6.95
N GLU A 286 5.23 11.16 5.80
CA GLU A 286 4.70 10.63 4.52
C GLU A 286 4.32 9.15 4.63
N ILE A 287 5.13 8.33 5.28
CA ILE A 287 4.81 6.91 5.52
C ILE A 287 3.65 6.80 6.51
N GLY A 288 3.63 7.60 7.57
CA GLY A 288 2.53 7.58 8.54
C GLY A 288 1.19 7.98 7.94
N GLU A 289 1.17 8.97 7.05
CA GLU A 289 -0.02 9.45 6.34
C GLU A 289 -0.64 8.39 5.40
N GLN A 290 0.15 7.43 4.92
CA GLN A 290 -0.38 6.29 4.16
C GLN A 290 -1.27 5.37 5.00
N GLY A 291 -1.16 5.45 6.33
CA GLY A 291 -1.91 4.64 7.26
C GLY A 291 -1.54 3.15 7.22
N GLY A 292 -2.23 2.36 8.04
CA GLY A 292 -1.96 0.93 8.20
C GLY A 292 -0.85 0.64 9.21
N LEU A 293 -0.97 -0.50 9.89
CA LEU A 293 -0.14 -0.85 11.05
C LEU A 293 1.36 -0.85 10.75
N ASP A 294 1.77 -1.45 9.64
CA ASP A 294 3.19 -1.58 9.32
C ASP A 294 3.82 -0.24 8.92
N ASN A 295 3.09 0.59 8.17
CA ASN A 295 3.53 1.93 7.83
C ASN A 295 3.66 2.80 9.07
N LEU A 296 2.65 2.82 9.94
CA LEU A 296 2.70 3.57 11.20
C LEU A 296 3.86 3.12 12.10
N THR A 297 4.06 1.81 12.24
CA THR A 297 5.18 1.26 13.02
C THR A 297 6.54 1.64 12.40
N ASN A 298 6.66 1.62 11.07
CA ASN A 298 7.88 2.01 10.37
C ASN A 298 8.15 3.53 10.47
N ALA A 299 7.10 4.35 10.42
CA ALA A 299 7.16 5.79 10.63
C ALA A 299 7.65 6.12 12.05
N VAL A 300 7.10 5.45 13.07
CA VAL A 300 7.56 5.55 14.46
C VAL A 300 9.05 5.22 14.58
N LYS A 301 9.50 4.08 14.03
CA LYS A 301 10.92 3.68 14.05
C LYS A 301 11.83 4.74 13.40
N LYS A 302 11.39 5.35 12.30
CA LYS A 302 12.15 6.43 11.62
C LYS A 302 12.22 7.68 12.49
N ALA A 303 11.14 8.06 13.16
CA ALA A 303 11.11 9.21 14.06
C ALA A 303 11.94 8.96 15.34
N GLN A 304 11.94 7.74 15.88
CA GLN A 304 12.76 7.35 17.04
C GLN A 304 14.27 7.43 16.78
N ALA A 305 14.69 7.37 15.51
CA ALA A 305 16.09 7.53 15.14
C ALA A 305 16.62 8.97 15.34
N ILE A 306 15.74 9.94 15.65
CA ILE A 306 16.13 11.31 16.00
C ILE A 306 16.57 11.34 17.47
N GLY A 307 17.86 11.60 17.70
CA GLY A 307 18.45 11.58 19.04
C GLY A 307 18.05 12.77 19.92
N LYS A 308 18.18 12.60 21.25
CA LYS A 308 17.84 13.61 22.27
C LYS A 308 18.56 14.97 22.12
N ASN A 309 19.73 14.97 21.49
CA ASN A 309 20.54 16.17 21.27
C ASN A 309 20.17 16.93 19.97
N SER A 310 19.21 16.43 19.18
CA SER A 310 18.76 17.10 17.96
C SER A 310 17.84 18.28 18.29
N TYR A 311 17.90 19.35 17.50
CA TYR A 311 16.93 20.44 17.54
C TYR A 311 15.51 19.98 17.20
N LEU A 312 15.35 18.84 16.53
CA LEU A 312 14.05 18.28 16.13
C LEU A 312 13.53 17.20 17.08
N TYR A 313 14.20 16.95 18.20
CA TYR A 313 13.80 15.89 19.12
C TYR A 313 12.35 16.07 19.60
N GLN A 314 11.97 17.28 20.01
CA GLN A 314 10.59 17.55 20.46
C GLN A 314 9.55 17.33 19.36
N THR A 315 9.86 17.75 18.13
CA THR A 315 9.00 17.51 16.97
C THR A 315 8.86 16.02 16.66
N ALA A 316 9.97 15.27 16.74
CA ALA A 316 9.95 13.82 16.57
C ALA A 316 9.11 13.13 17.66
N GLN A 317 9.22 13.54 18.93
CA GLN A 317 8.40 12.99 20.02
C GLN A 317 6.91 13.28 19.83
N LYS A 318 6.54 14.49 19.38
CA LYS A 318 5.15 14.81 19.02
C LYS A 318 4.63 13.92 17.89
N LEU A 319 5.43 13.68 16.86
CA LEU A 319 5.06 12.78 15.77
C LEU A 319 4.89 11.33 16.26
N ILE A 320 5.82 10.83 17.09
CA ILE A 320 5.73 9.48 17.69
C ILE A 320 4.46 9.34 18.50
N LEU A 321 4.11 10.34 19.31
CA LEU A 321 2.87 10.36 20.09
C LEU A 321 1.63 10.26 19.17
N ASN A 322 1.54 11.13 18.16
CA ASN A 322 0.39 11.13 17.23
C ASN A 322 0.26 9.81 16.45
N LEU A 323 1.38 9.24 15.99
CA LEU A 323 1.38 7.94 15.31
C LEU A 323 1.02 6.80 16.27
N GLY A 324 1.52 6.86 17.51
CA GLY A 324 1.18 5.89 18.54
C GLY A 324 -0.29 5.92 18.93
N GLU A 325 -0.89 7.10 18.97
CA GLU A 325 -2.33 7.27 19.18
C GLU A 325 -3.14 6.60 18.07
N GLN A 326 -2.76 6.78 16.80
CA GLN A 326 -3.41 6.10 15.67
C GLN A 326 -3.28 4.56 15.77
N ILE A 327 -2.12 4.05 16.23
CA ILE A 327 -1.94 2.62 16.47
C ILE A 327 -2.87 2.12 17.59
N ALA A 328 -2.98 2.87 18.69
CA ALA A 328 -3.90 2.54 19.79
C ALA A 328 -5.37 2.57 19.34
N ASP A 329 -5.74 3.52 18.47
CA ASP A 329 -7.11 3.62 17.94
C ASP A 329 -7.46 2.45 17.01
N MET A 330 -6.52 1.96 16.20
CA MET A 330 -6.73 0.73 15.43
C MET A 330 -6.98 -0.47 16.36
N ALA A 331 -6.24 -0.59 17.46
CA ALA A 331 -6.49 -1.66 18.43
C ALA A 331 -7.88 -1.55 19.06
N LEU A 332 -8.39 -0.33 19.28
CA LEU A 332 -9.75 -0.09 19.75
C LEU A 332 -10.81 -0.50 18.73
N VAL A 333 -10.57 -0.30 17.43
CA VAL A 333 -11.47 -0.78 16.38
C VAL A 333 -11.57 -2.30 16.42
N GLU A 334 -10.45 -3.01 16.44
CA GLU A 334 -10.44 -4.48 16.54
C GLU A 334 -11.12 -4.98 17.83
N LEU A 335 -10.91 -4.27 18.95
CA LEU A 335 -11.56 -4.59 20.21
C LEU A 335 -13.09 -4.46 20.10
N ASN A 336 -13.59 -3.43 19.42
CA ASN A 336 -15.03 -3.22 19.21
C ASN A 336 -15.67 -4.32 18.35
N GLU A 337 -14.93 -4.85 17.40
CA GLU A 337 -15.36 -5.96 16.54
C GLU A 337 -15.29 -7.33 17.24
N GLY A 338 -14.73 -7.39 18.45
CA GLY A 338 -14.53 -8.64 19.19
C GLY A 338 -13.24 -9.38 18.82
N ASN A 339 -12.41 -8.82 17.94
CA ASN A 339 -11.11 -9.36 17.51
C ASN A 339 -10.02 -9.08 18.55
N TRP A 340 -10.26 -9.48 19.79
CA TRP A 340 -9.40 -9.15 20.94
C TRP A 340 -7.94 -9.62 20.80
N GLN A 341 -7.69 -10.70 20.07
CA GLN A 341 -6.33 -11.18 19.76
C GLN A 341 -5.58 -10.21 18.85
N GLU A 342 -6.23 -9.70 17.82
CA GLU A 342 -5.62 -8.73 16.91
C GLU A 342 -5.48 -7.37 17.61
N ALA A 343 -6.45 -6.96 18.42
CA ALA A 343 -6.33 -5.78 19.29
C ALA A 343 -5.07 -5.84 20.18
N LEU A 344 -4.80 -6.98 20.83
CA LEU A 344 -3.57 -7.18 21.61
C LEU A 344 -2.30 -7.12 20.74
N LYS A 345 -2.33 -7.69 19.54
CA LYS A 345 -1.19 -7.65 18.62
C LYS A 345 -0.89 -6.23 18.14
N ILE A 346 -1.92 -5.42 17.89
CA ILE A 346 -1.78 -4.02 17.48
C ILE A 346 -1.30 -3.17 18.64
N VAL A 347 -1.92 -3.27 19.82
CA VAL A 347 -1.60 -2.39 20.96
C VAL A 347 -0.16 -2.56 21.44
N ASN A 348 0.39 -3.78 21.35
CA ASN A 348 1.80 -4.06 21.66
C ASN A 348 2.80 -3.38 20.72
N LYS A 349 2.35 -2.84 19.57
CA LYS A 349 3.19 -2.05 18.65
C LYS A 349 3.15 -0.55 18.93
N VAL A 350 2.32 -0.10 19.87
CA VAL A 350 2.29 1.32 20.29
C VAL A 350 3.65 1.67 20.92
N PRO A 351 4.29 2.79 20.51
CA PRO A 351 5.55 3.22 21.10
C PRO A 351 5.40 3.55 22.59
N GLU A 352 6.42 3.25 23.38
CA GLU A 352 6.50 3.64 24.78
C GLU A 352 6.40 5.16 24.93
N ASN A 353 5.36 5.61 25.63
CA ASN A 353 5.10 7.02 25.91
C ASN A 353 4.20 7.15 27.14
N ASP A 354 4.61 7.96 28.12
CA ASP A 354 3.89 8.15 29.38
C ASP A 354 2.43 8.62 29.17
N VAL A 355 2.15 9.38 28.11
CA VAL A 355 0.80 9.88 27.78
C VAL A 355 -0.11 8.74 27.27
N LEU A 356 0.45 7.76 26.56
CA LEU A 356 -0.32 6.64 25.98
C LEU A 356 -0.37 5.41 26.90
N GLU A 357 0.51 5.34 27.89
CA GLU A 357 0.67 4.16 28.76
C GLU A 357 -0.66 3.72 29.40
N GLU A 358 -1.46 4.68 29.89
CA GLU A 358 -2.75 4.36 30.49
C GLU A 358 -3.74 3.78 29.47
N LYS A 359 -3.85 4.41 28.29
CA LYS A 359 -4.73 3.95 27.21
C LYS A 359 -4.33 2.55 26.72
N VAL A 360 -3.04 2.28 26.56
CA VAL A 360 -2.52 0.96 26.17
C VAL A 360 -2.89 -0.11 27.20
N LYS A 361 -2.65 0.15 28.50
CA LYS A 361 -3.01 -0.78 29.58
C LYS A 361 -4.51 -1.04 29.64
N ASP A 362 -5.32 -0.02 29.40
CA ASP A 362 -6.77 -0.17 29.35
C ASP A 362 -7.22 -1.05 28.18
N ILE A 363 -6.65 -0.86 26.98
CA ILE A 363 -6.93 -1.70 25.81
C ILE A 363 -6.54 -3.16 26.11
N GLU A 364 -5.36 -3.38 26.67
CA GLU A 364 -4.91 -4.73 27.03
C GLU A 364 -5.83 -5.40 28.06
N LEU A 365 -6.25 -4.67 29.09
CA LEU A 365 -7.17 -5.16 30.10
C LEU A 365 -8.51 -5.56 29.46
N LEU A 366 -9.11 -4.68 28.66
CA LEU A 366 -10.39 -4.95 28.01
C LEU A 366 -10.29 -6.08 26.97
N ALA A 367 -9.20 -6.13 26.20
CA ALA A 367 -8.98 -7.22 25.25
C ALA A 367 -8.80 -8.57 25.96
N ARG A 368 -8.13 -8.61 27.11
CA ARG A 368 -8.04 -9.84 27.92
C ARG A 368 -9.40 -10.23 28.51
N ALA A 369 -10.23 -9.26 28.91
CA ALA A 369 -11.59 -9.51 29.39
C ALA A 369 -12.51 -10.12 28.32
N HIS A 370 -12.26 -9.86 27.02
CA HIS A 370 -13.01 -10.51 25.95
C HIS A 370 -12.75 -12.02 25.84
N SER A 371 -11.58 -12.52 26.26
CA SER A 371 -11.24 -13.94 26.16
C SER A 371 -12.23 -14.86 26.89
N PRO A 372 -12.55 -14.64 28.18
CA PRO A 372 -13.57 -15.44 28.88
C PRO A 372 -14.99 -15.15 28.37
N ALA A 373 -15.32 -13.93 27.95
CA ALA A 373 -16.63 -13.60 27.37
C ALA A 373 -16.91 -14.44 26.10
N ASN A 374 -15.88 -14.68 25.29
CA ASN A 374 -15.99 -15.45 24.05
C ASN A 374 -16.39 -16.92 24.25
N LEU A 375 -16.29 -17.45 25.48
CA LEU A 375 -16.80 -18.79 25.79
C LEU A 375 -18.33 -18.85 25.70
N GLY A 376 -19.02 -17.71 25.81
CA GLY A 376 -20.48 -17.63 25.78
C GLY A 376 -21.18 -18.34 26.92
N THR A 377 -20.47 -18.56 28.03
CA THR A 377 -21.01 -19.13 29.25
C THR A 377 -21.26 -18.03 30.27
N ILE A 378 -22.21 -18.24 31.19
CA ILE A 378 -22.48 -17.28 32.27
C ILE A 378 -21.19 -17.01 33.07
N ALA A 379 -20.46 -18.06 33.46
CA ALA A 379 -19.21 -17.93 34.21
C ALA A 379 -18.13 -17.14 33.44
N GLY A 380 -18.01 -17.34 32.12
CA GLY A 380 -17.07 -16.60 31.29
C GLY A 380 -17.44 -15.12 31.14
N LEU A 381 -18.74 -14.82 30.99
CA LEU A 381 -19.24 -13.44 30.94
C LEU A 381 -19.09 -12.73 32.29
N GLU A 382 -19.32 -13.42 33.41
CA GLU A 382 -19.09 -12.88 34.76
C GLU A 382 -17.61 -12.57 35.01
N ASP A 383 -16.69 -13.44 34.59
CA ASP A 383 -15.24 -13.17 34.66
C ASP A 383 -14.85 -11.96 33.79
N ALA A 384 -15.38 -11.87 32.57
CA ALA A 384 -15.18 -10.71 31.69
C ALA A 384 -15.62 -9.40 32.36
N ILE A 385 -16.83 -9.39 32.92
CA ILE A 385 -17.37 -8.24 33.67
C ILE A 385 -16.46 -7.89 34.84
N ALA A 386 -16.06 -8.87 35.65
CA ALA A 386 -15.19 -8.66 36.81
C ALA A 386 -13.82 -8.08 36.39
N GLN A 387 -13.29 -8.49 35.24
CA GLN A 387 -12.06 -7.91 34.69
C GLN A 387 -12.25 -6.48 34.22
N ALA A 388 -13.31 -6.18 33.46
CA ALA A 388 -13.60 -4.82 32.99
C ALA A 388 -13.91 -3.86 34.15
N GLN A 389 -14.53 -4.32 35.23
CA GLN A 389 -14.81 -3.54 36.44
C GLN A 389 -13.56 -3.09 37.20
N LYS A 390 -12.39 -3.71 36.96
CA LYS A 390 -11.11 -3.23 37.52
C LYS A 390 -10.74 -1.84 37.00
N LEU A 391 -11.32 -1.43 35.87
CA LEU A 391 -11.07 -0.12 35.29
C LEU A 391 -11.87 0.96 36.04
N LYS A 392 -11.14 1.92 36.62
CA LYS A 392 -11.73 3.00 37.43
C LYS A 392 -12.24 4.16 36.57
N THR A 393 -13.09 5.00 37.16
CA THR A 393 -13.77 6.15 36.53
C THR A 393 -12.83 7.18 35.90
N GLU A 394 -11.61 7.31 36.40
CA GLU A 394 -10.64 8.30 35.93
C GLU A 394 -9.88 7.84 34.67
N ARG A 395 -10.02 6.56 34.30
CA ARG A 395 -9.24 5.94 33.23
C ARG A 395 -9.80 6.29 31.84
N PRO A 396 -8.94 6.46 30.82
CA PRO A 396 -9.34 6.86 29.47
C PRO A 396 -10.47 6.02 28.85
N LEU A 397 -10.50 4.70 29.11
CA LEU A 397 -11.48 3.80 28.49
C LEU A 397 -12.57 3.31 29.45
N TYR A 398 -12.81 4.02 30.56
CA TYR A 398 -13.87 3.65 31.52
C TYR A 398 -15.25 3.53 30.86
N SER A 399 -15.63 4.50 30.01
CA SER A 399 -16.90 4.47 29.29
C SER A 399 -17.04 3.24 28.41
N LYS A 400 -15.95 2.84 27.73
CA LYS A 400 -15.91 1.64 26.91
C LYS A 400 -16.06 0.37 27.74
N ALA A 401 -15.43 0.32 28.92
CA ALA A 401 -15.61 -0.79 29.86
C ALA A 401 -17.08 -0.93 30.29
N GLN A 402 -17.76 0.18 30.62
CA GLN A 402 -19.17 0.16 31.00
C GLN A 402 -20.09 -0.31 29.86
N GLN A 403 -19.78 0.07 28.62
CA GLN A 403 -20.51 -0.43 27.44
C GLN A 403 -20.38 -1.95 27.31
N LEU A 404 -19.16 -2.48 27.41
CA LEU A 404 -18.92 -3.93 27.35
C LEU A 404 -19.60 -4.68 28.49
N ILE A 405 -19.54 -4.15 29.71
CA ILE A 405 -20.24 -4.70 30.87
C ILE A 405 -21.74 -4.77 30.61
N SER A 406 -22.36 -3.70 30.08
CA SER A 406 -23.79 -3.72 29.76
C SER A 406 -24.14 -4.77 28.71
N ILE A 407 -23.30 -4.96 27.69
CA ILE A 407 -23.49 -5.99 26.65
C ILE A 407 -23.41 -7.38 27.28
N TRP A 408 -22.37 -7.66 28.07
CA TRP A 408 -22.18 -8.97 28.71
C TRP A 408 -23.26 -9.29 29.74
N GLN A 409 -23.78 -8.29 30.46
CA GLN A 409 -24.92 -8.47 31.36
C GLN A 409 -26.18 -8.90 30.61
N GLN A 410 -26.42 -8.31 29.45
CA GLN A 410 -27.52 -8.70 28.57
C GLN A 410 -27.32 -10.12 28.02
N GLU A 411 -26.10 -10.46 27.62
CA GLU A 411 -25.75 -11.83 27.21
C GLU A 411 -26.00 -12.86 28.31
N ILE A 412 -25.67 -12.56 29.58
CA ILE A 412 -25.95 -13.47 30.70
C ILE A 412 -27.45 -13.76 30.80
N ALA A 413 -28.30 -12.73 30.66
CA ALA A 413 -29.75 -12.90 30.69
C ALA A 413 -30.23 -13.79 29.54
N ASP A 414 -29.72 -13.58 28.33
CA ASP A 414 -30.10 -14.37 27.16
C ASP A 414 -29.59 -15.82 27.24
N VAL A 415 -28.35 -16.04 27.68
CA VAL A 415 -27.78 -17.38 27.90
C VAL A 415 -28.63 -18.16 28.91
N LYS A 416 -29.11 -17.50 29.98
CA LYS A 416 -30.01 -18.14 30.95
C LYS A 416 -31.32 -18.60 30.30
N ILE A 417 -31.93 -17.76 29.46
CA ILE A 417 -33.16 -18.11 28.72
C ILE A 417 -32.89 -19.30 27.78
N ILE A 418 -31.77 -19.28 27.06
CA ILE A 418 -31.36 -20.35 26.15
C ILE A 418 -31.16 -21.67 26.91
N GLU A 419 -30.46 -21.66 28.03
CA GLU A 419 -30.24 -22.86 28.85
C GLU A 419 -31.54 -23.41 29.45
N GLU A 420 -32.45 -22.53 29.90
CA GLU A 420 -33.80 -22.94 30.33
C GLU A 420 -34.58 -23.58 29.17
N GLY A 421 -34.54 -22.99 27.97
CA GLY A 421 -35.18 -23.56 26.79
C GLY A 421 -34.57 -24.89 26.36
N LYS A 422 -33.24 -25.06 26.44
CA LYS A 422 -32.58 -26.35 26.20
C LYS A 422 -33.07 -27.42 27.17
N LYS A 423 -33.21 -27.10 28.46
CA LYS A 423 -33.78 -28.00 29.47
C LYS A 423 -35.22 -28.38 29.15
N LEU A 424 -36.04 -27.41 28.73
CA LEU A 424 -37.42 -27.67 28.29
C LEU A 424 -37.45 -28.60 27.08
N ALA A 425 -36.52 -28.47 26.13
CA ALA A 425 -36.47 -29.33 24.94
C ALA A 425 -35.90 -30.74 25.20
N GLN A 426 -35.26 -31.01 26.36
CA GLN A 426 -34.58 -32.29 26.64
C GLN A 426 -35.46 -33.53 26.49
N PRO A 427 -36.72 -33.57 27.00
CA PRO A 427 -37.58 -34.73 26.82
C PRO A 427 -37.98 -34.95 25.35
N GLY A 428 -37.95 -33.90 24.53
CA GLY A 428 -38.11 -33.97 23.10
C GLY A 428 -39.54 -34.22 22.60
N GLY A 429 -40.56 -34.15 23.46
CA GLY A 429 -41.96 -34.28 23.06
C GLY A 429 -42.53 -33.01 22.40
N ILE A 430 -43.70 -33.13 21.77
CA ILE A 430 -44.39 -32.01 21.08
C ILE A 430 -44.60 -30.81 22.03
N SER A 431 -45.09 -31.07 23.25
CA SER A 431 -45.33 -30.00 24.24
C SER A 431 -44.01 -29.36 24.72
N ASP A 432 -42.98 -30.17 24.88
CA ASP A 432 -41.65 -29.77 25.35
C ASP A 432 -40.97 -28.85 24.33
N LEU A 433 -40.97 -29.25 23.05
CA LEU A 433 -40.43 -28.47 21.95
C LEU A 433 -41.20 -27.16 21.75
N LYS A 434 -42.54 -27.17 21.87
CA LYS A 434 -43.36 -25.95 21.84
C LYS A 434 -42.99 -24.98 22.96
N ALA A 435 -42.87 -25.48 24.19
CA ALA A 435 -42.48 -24.67 25.34
C ALA A 435 -41.06 -24.11 25.19
N ALA A 436 -40.11 -24.92 24.70
CA ALA A 436 -38.74 -24.50 24.44
C ALA A 436 -38.65 -23.41 23.36
N ILE A 437 -39.35 -23.57 22.24
CA ILE A 437 -39.40 -22.57 21.16
C ILE A 437 -40.00 -21.26 21.69
N ALA A 438 -41.13 -21.33 22.40
CA ALA A 438 -41.78 -20.14 22.97
C ALA A 438 -40.85 -19.43 23.97
N LYS A 439 -40.08 -20.18 24.76
CA LYS A 439 -39.08 -19.63 25.67
C LYS A 439 -37.98 -18.88 24.92
N LEU A 440 -37.41 -19.47 23.85
CA LEU A 440 -36.35 -18.83 23.06
C LEU A 440 -36.83 -17.63 22.23
N GLN A 441 -38.11 -17.60 21.85
CA GLN A 441 -38.70 -16.43 21.17
C GLN A 441 -38.72 -15.17 22.03
N THR A 442 -38.50 -15.30 23.35
CA THR A 442 -38.33 -14.14 24.24
C THR A 442 -36.96 -13.48 24.12
N VAL A 443 -35.97 -14.14 23.48
CA VAL A 443 -34.67 -13.55 23.15
C VAL A 443 -34.80 -12.77 21.83
N PRO A 444 -34.63 -11.43 21.83
CA PRO A 444 -34.67 -10.64 20.62
C PRO A 444 -33.62 -11.09 19.59
N PRO A 445 -33.95 -11.16 18.29
CA PRO A 445 -33.00 -11.61 17.25
C PRO A 445 -31.73 -10.75 17.14
N TYR A 446 -31.82 -9.46 17.47
CA TYR A 446 -30.72 -8.50 17.38
C TYR A 446 -29.84 -8.45 18.64
N ASN A 447 -30.19 -9.19 19.69
CA ASN A 447 -29.32 -9.33 20.86
C ASN A 447 -28.07 -10.14 20.51
N PRO A 448 -26.97 -10.03 21.28
CA PRO A 448 -25.74 -10.76 20.97
C PRO A 448 -25.91 -12.29 20.93
N ARG A 449 -26.93 -12.84 21.63
CA ARG A 449 -27.29 -14.27 21.64
C ARG A 449 -28.53 -14.62 20.81
N GLY A 450 -29.06 -13.66 20.04
CA GLY A 450 -30.26 -13.86 19.22
C GLY A 450 -30.07 -14.92 18.12
N GLN A 451 -28.86 -15.00 17.54
CA GLN A 451 -28.54 -16.01 16.53
C GLN A 451 -28.54 -17.43 17.12
N ASP A 452 -27.97 -17.61 18.31
CA ASP A 452 -27.96 -18.91 19.03
C ASP A 452 -29.40 -19.39 19.28
N ALA A 453 -30.27 -18.48 19.75
CA ALA A 453 -31.68 -18.76 19.97
C ALA A 453 -32.42 -19.11 18.66
N THR A 454 -32.19 -18.34 17.59
CA THR A 454 -32.83 -18.55 16.28
C THR A 454 -32.43 -19.89 15.65
N THR A 455 -31.16 -20.28 15.75
CA THR A 455 -30.67 -21.57 15.28
C THR A 455 -31.36 -22.72 16.01
N LEU A 456 -31.49 -22.64 17.34
CA LEU A 456 -32.19 -23.64 18.13
C LEU A 456 -33.70 -23.70 17.82
N ILE A 457 -34.37 -22.55 17.68
CA ILE A 457 -35.77 -22.47 17.26
C ILE A 457 -35.97 -23.19 15.92
N GLY A 458 -35.10 -22.93 14.94
CA GLY A 458 -35.18 -23.58 13.63
C GLY A 458 -35.00 -25.10 13.71
N ALA A 459 -34.05 -25.57 14.54
CA ALA A 459 -33.83 -27.00 14.74
C ALA A 459 -35.03 -27.68 15.41
N TRP A 460 -35.52 -27.14 16.52
CA TRP A 460 -36.66 -27.71 17.25
C TRP A 460 -37.96 -27.59 16.46
N SER A 461 -38.14 -26.54 15.66
CA SER A 461 -39.32 -26.39 14.79
C SER A 461 -39.38 -27.51 13.74
N ARG A 462 -38.24 -27.91 13.16
CA ARG A 462 -38.18 -29.04 12.23
C ARG A 462 -38.52 -30.36 12.92
N GLN A 463 -37.95 -30.59 14.11
CA GLN A 463 -38.25 -31.79 14.90
C GLN A 463 -39.73 -31.86 15.31
N LEU A 464 -40.30 -30.73 15.73
CA LEU A 464 -41.70 -30.61 16.09
C LEU A 464 -42.59 -30.92 14.89
N GLN A 465 -42.35 -30.29 13.74
CA GLN A 465 -43.09 -30.56 12.50
C GLN A 465 -42.99 -32.04 12.10
N GLN A 466 -41.81 -32.64 12.21
CA GLN A 466 -41.64 -34.07 11.93
C GLN A 466 -42.50 -34.92 12.86
N GLN A 467 -42.56 -34.64 14.16
CA GLN A 467 -43.41 -35.39 15.10
C GLN A 467 -44.91 -35.17 14.86
N GLU A 468 -45.32 -33.96 14.50
CA GLU A 468 -46.72 -33.65 14.19
C GLU A 468 -47.18 -34.28 12.87
N ASP A 469 -46.32 -34.30 11.86
CA ASP A 469 -46.67 -34.72 10.50
C ASP A 469 -46.48 -36.23 10.28
N ARG A 470 -45.59 -36.88 11.03
CA ARG A 470 -45.28 -38.32 10.88
C ARG A 470 -46.51 -39.24 10.96
N PRO A 471 -47.45 -39.06 11.91
CA PRO A 471 -48.62 -39.93 12.01
C PRO A 471 -49.52 -39.88 10.77
N TYR A 472 -49.66 -38.72 10.12
CA TYR A 472 -50.40 -38.60 8.85
C TYR A 472 -49.76 -39.44 7.75
N LEU A 473 -48.43 -39.36 7.65
CA LEU A 473 -47.69 -40.10 6.62
C LEU A 473 -47.73 -41.62 6.86
N GLU A 474 -47.59 -42.07 8.11
CA GLU A 474 -47.69 -43.49 8.47
C GLU A 474 -49.10 -44.05 8.24
N LYS A 475 -50.13 -43.27 8.58
CA LYS A 475 -51.52 -43.64 8.29
C LYS A 475 -51.77 -43.70 6.78
N ALA A 476 -51.26 -42.75 6.01
CA ALA A 476 -51.34 -42.75 4.56
C ALA A 476 -50.67 -44.00 3.96
N GLU A 477 -49.47 -44.36 4.42
CA GLU A 477 -48.78 -45.57 3.98
C GLU A 477 -49.56 -46.85 4.31
N LYS A 478 -50.15 -46.93 5.50
CA LYS A 478 -51.00 -48.05 5.88
C LYS A 478 -52.23 -48.16 4.98
N LEU A 479 -52.88 -47.04 4.66
CA LEU A 479 -53.99 -47.01 3.71
C LEU A 479 -53.55 -47.49 2.31
N ALA A 480 -52.42 -46.98 1.81
CA ALA A 480 -51.91 -47.39 0.50
C ALA A 480 -51.55 -48.89 0.43
N SER A 481 -51.17 -49.50 1.55
CA SER A 481 -50.78 -50.91 1.62
C SER A 481 -51.90 -51.90 1.30
N PHE A 482 -53.17 -51.51 1.40
CA PHE A 482 -54.31 -52.34 1.02
C PHE A 482 -54.41 -52.56 -0.51
N GLY A 483 -53.84 -51.65 -1.31
CA GLY A 483 -53.65 -51.81 -2.75
C GLY A 483 -54.89 -51.58 -3.63
N ASP A 484 -56.08 -51.42 -3.06
CA ASP A 484 -57.29 -51.05 -3.80
C ASP A 484 -57.36 -49.53 -4.06
N ILE A 485 -58.09 -49.12 -5.09
CA ILE A 485 -58.16 -47.71 -5.51
C ILE A 485 -58.68 -46.81 -4.40
N SER A 486 -59.71 -47.26 -3.66
CA SER A 486 -60.33 -46.44 -2.62
C SER A 486 -59.35 -46.17 -1.50
N SER A 487 -58.59 -47.18 -1.08
CA SER A 487 -57.56 -47.04 -0.05
C SER A 487 -56.35 -46.22 -0.52
N ILE A 488 -55.95 -46.33 -1.78
CA ILE A 488 -54.87 -45.49 -2.34
C ILE A 488 -55.32 -44.03 -2.47
N GLN A 489 -56.58 -43.76 -2.83
CA GLN A 489 -57.12 -42.40 -2.85
C GLN A 489 -57.17 -41.81 -1.44
N ALA A 490 -57.64 -42.59 -0.46
CA ALA A 490 -57.62 -42.18 0.94
C ALA A 490 -56.19 -41.91 1.47
N ALA A 491 -55.20 -42.68 1.00
CA ALA A 491 -53.79 -42.43 1.32
C ALA A 491 -53.28 -41.09 0.75
N ILE A 492 -53.67 -40.75 -0.49
CA ILE A 492 -53.34 -39.45 -1.09
C ILE A 492 -53.95 -38.32 -0.26
N ASP A 493 -55.23 -38.44 0.11
CA ASP A 493 -55.95 -37.44 0.89
C ASP A 493 -55.32 -37.25 2.28
N GLU A 494 -54.91 -38.34 2.94
CA GLU A 494 -54.25 -38.30 4.25
C GLU A 494 -52.84 -37.67 4.17
N ALA A 495 -52.02 -38.04 3.18
CA ALA A 495 -50.69 -37.45 3.01
C ALA A 495 -50.76 -35.97 2.60
N SER A 496 -51.84 -35.55 1.92
CA SER A 496 -52.05 -34.16 1.53
C SER A 496 -52.30 -33.19 2.70
N GLN A 497 -52.60 -33.73 3.89
CA GLN A 497 -52.71 -32.93 5.13
C GLN A 497 -51.37 -32.29 5.52
N ILE A 498 -50.25 -32.84 5.05
CA ILE A 498 -48.92 -32.27 5.27
C ILE A 498 -48.76 -31.06 4.33
N GLY A 499 -48.86 -29.86 4.90
CA GLY A 499 -48.81 -28.60 4.15
C GLY A 499 -47.44 -28.25 3.58
N ARG A 500 -47.43 -27.39 2.56
CA ARG A 500 -46.21 -26.85 1.93
C ARG A 500 -45.34 -26.12 2.94
N GLY A 501 -44.03 -26.33 2.87
CA GLY A 501 -43.04 -25.69 3.76
C GLY A 501 -42.82 -26.42 5.09
N ARG A 502 -43.54 -27.51 5.36
CA ARG A 502 -43.25 -28.40 6.49
C ARG A 502 -42.16 -29.40 6.16
N THR A 503 -41.53 -29.93 7.21
CA THR A 503 -40.36 -30.82 7.11
C THR A 503 -40.63 -32.08 6.28
N LEU A 504 -41.82 -32.69 6.38
CA LEU A 504 -42.16 -33.93 5.65
C LEU A 504 -42.89 -33.70 4.31
N TYR A 505 -43.04 -32.45 3.86
CA TYR A 505 -43.82 -32.13 2.66
C TYR A 505 -43.29 -32.83 1.40
N GLU A 506 -41.98 -32.74 1.14
CA GLU A 506 -41.38 -33.34 -0.05
C GLU A 506 -41.54 -34.86 -0.08
N GLU A 507 -41.39 -35.52 1.08
CA GLU A 507 -41.62 -36.95 1.20
C GLU A 507 -43.10 -37.30 0.93
N ALA A 508 -44.03 -36.52 1.48
CA ALA A 508 -45.46 -36.68 1.24
C ALA A 508 -45.81 -36.53 -0.25
N GLN A 509 -45.29 -35.50 -0.92
CA GLN A 509 -45.52 -35.25 -2.34
C GLN A 509 -44.99 -36.38 -3.23
N GLN A 510 -43.82 -36.93 -2.92
CA GLN A 510 -43.29 -38.09 -3.65
C GLN A 510 -44.19 -39.31 -3.53
N LYS A 511 -44.75 -39.58 -2.33
CA LYS A 511 -45.69 -40.69 -2.14
C LYS A 511 -47.01 -40.44 -2.87
N ILE A 512 -47.58 -39.24 -2.74
CA ILE A 512 -48.78 -38.81 -3.46
C ILE A 512 -48.61 -39.01 -4.97
N GLN A 513 -47.47 -38.60 -5.54
CA GLN A 513 -47.19 -38.78 -6.95
C GLN A 513 -47.20 -40.26 -7.36
N ARG A 514 -46.53 -41.14 -6.61
CA ARG A 514 -46.48 -42.58 -6.89
C ARG A 514 -47.86 -43.24 -6.79
N TRP A 515 -48.63 -42.88 -5.77
CA TRP A 515 -49.99 -43.38 -5.58
C TRP A 515 -50.93 -42.90 -6.68
N THR A 516 -50.84 -41.62 -7.06
CA THR A 516 -51.59 -41.05 -8.18
C THR A 516 -51.29 -41.80 -9.48
N GLN A 517 -50.02 -42.11 -9.74
CA GLN A 517 -49.64 -42.90 -10.92
C GLN A 517 -50.24 -44.32 -10.89
N THR A 518 -50.35 -44.92 -9.71
CA THR A 518 -50.95 -46.25 -9.53
C THR A 518 -52.45 -46.21 -9.84
N VAL A 519 -53.17 -45.22 -9.30
CA VAL A 519 -54.60 -44.99 -9.59
C VAL A 519 -54.81 -44.77 -11.09
N GLN A 520 -54.02 -43.90 -11.72
CA GLN A 520 -54.13 -43.62 -13.15
C GLN A 520 -53.89 -44.88 -14.00
N ARG A 521 -52.88 -45.68 -13.68
CA ARG A 521 -52.64 -46.95 -14.38
C ARG A 521 -53.82 -47.90 -14.24
N TYR A 522 -54.38 -48.05 -13.05
CA TYR A 522 -55.54 -48.93 -12.84
C TYR A 522 -56.74 -48.47 -13.68
N GLN A 523 -57.02 -47.16 -13.71
CA GLN A 523 -58.13 -46.59 -14.47
C GLN A 523 -57.94 -46.71 -15.99
N ASP A 524 -56.72 -46.48 -16.48
CA ASP A 524 -56.45 -46.37 -17.91
C ASP A 524 -56.15 -47.73 -18.56
N ARG A 525 -55.68 -48.71 -17.78
CA ARG A 525 -55.26 -50.01 -18.31
C ARG A 525 -56.39 -50.75 -19.04
N PRO A 526 -57.63 -50.85 -18.50
CA PRO A 526 -58.72 -51.50 -19.22
C PRO A 526 -59.10 -50.80 -20.54
N ILE A 527 -58.97 -49.47 -20.59
CA ILE A 527 -59.22 -48.68 -21.80
C ILE A 527 -58.19 -49.06 -22.87
N LEU A 528 -56.90 -49.09 -22.50
CA LEU A 528 -55.83 -49.46 -23.42
C LEU A 528 -55.94 -50.92 -23.86
N ASP A 529 -56.20 -51.85 -22.94
CA ASP A 529 -56.36 -53.28 -23.27
C ASP A 529 -57.56 -53.51 -24.19
N ASN A 530 -58.67 -52.79 -23.99
CA ASN A 530 -59.83 -52.84 -24.90
C ASN A 530 -59.48 -52.29 -26.29
N ALA A 531 -58.76 -51.16 -26.35
CA ALA A 531 -58.29 -50.60 -27.61
C ALA A 531 -57.38 -51.58 -28.37
N GLU A 532 -56.44 -52.22 -27.68
CA GLU A 532 -55.56 -53.23 -28.26
C GLU A 532 -56.34 -54.45 -28.80
N ARG A 533 -57.33 -54.91 -28.05
CA ARG A 533 -58.23 -55.98 -28.50
C ARG A 533 -59.00 -55.59 -29.76
N LEU A 534 -59.58 -54.39 -29.81
CA LEU A 534 -60.29 -53.88 -31.00
C LEU A 534 -59.39 -53.82 -32.22
N ALA A 535 -58.13 -53.38 -32.05
CA ALA A 535 -57.16 -53.34 -33.13
C ALA A 535 -56.80 -54.74 -33.62
N SER A 536 -56.62 -55.71 -32.70
CA SER A 536 -56.32 -57.10 -33.05
C SER A 536 -57.43 -57.76 -33.88
N LEU A 537 -58.69 -57.33 -33.67
CA LEU A 537 -59.86 -57.77 -34.44
C LEU A 537 -60.00 -57.04 -35.79
N GLY A 538 -59.07 -56.14 -36.12
CA GLY A 538 -59.07 -55.35 -37.36
C GLY A 538 -59.93 -54.08 -37.32
N ASN A 539 -60.56 -53.77 -36.18
CA ASN A 539 -61.33 -52.54 -35.98
C ASN A 539 -60.42 -51.40 -35.51
N LEU A 540 -59.55 -50.94 -36.41
CA LEU A 540 -58.53 -49.92 -36.11
C LEU A 540 -59.14 -48.56 -35.76
N GLU A 541 -60.27 -48.20 -36.36
CA GLU A 541 -60.94 -46.93 -36.10
C GLU A 541 -61.45 -46.84 -34.66
N GLN A 542 -62.16 -47.87 -34.17
CA GLN A 542 -62.59 -47.88 -32.78
C GLN A 542 -61.45 -48.10 -31.78
N ALA A 543 -60.40 -48.81 -32.16
CA ALA A 543 -59.20 -48.92 -31.34
C ALA A 543 -58.56 -47.54 -31.09
N ILE A 544 -58.41 -46.73 -32.14
CA ILE A 544 -57.88 -45.36 -32.05
C ILE A 544 -58.76 -44.50 -31.14
N LEU A 545 -60.08 -44.47 -31.38
CA LEU A 545 -61.02 -43.69 -30.57
C LEU A 545 -61.01 -44.11 -29.09
N THR A 546 -60.93 -45.41 -28.82
CA THR A 546 -60.87 -45.95 -27.44
C THR A 546 -59.56 -45.54 -26.76
N ALA A 547 -58.40 -45.68 -27.42
CA ALA A 547 -57.13 -45.27 -26.84
C ALA A 547 -56.99 -43.75 -26.64
N GLN A 548 -57.68 -42.93 -27.45
CA GLN A 548 -57.73 -41.47 -27.31
C GLN A 548 -58.42 -41.01 -26.02
N GLN A 549 -59.22 -41.86 -25.37
CA GLN A 549 -59.82 -41.56 -24.07
C GLN A 549 -58.77 -41.40 -22.97
N ILE A 550 -57.57 -41.95 -23.15
CA ILE A 550 -56.44 -41.74 -22.25
C ILE A 550 -55.86 -40.35 -22.52
N GLN A 551 -56.09 -39.42 -21.60
CA GLN A 551 -55.71 -38.01 -21.73
C GLN A 551 -54.19 -37.77 -21.59
N GLN A 552 -53.72 -36.66 -22.15
CA GLN A 552 -52.34 -36.18 -22.00
C GLN A 552 -52.01 -35.93 -20.51
N GLY A 553 -50.79 -36.28 -20.10
CA GLY A 553 -50.34 -36.14 -18.71
C GLY A 553 -50.62 -37.34 -17.82
N ARG A 554 -51.38 -38.33 -18.29
CA ARG A 554 -51.60 -39.60 -17.58
C ARG A 554 -50.49 -40.62 -17.86
N VAL A 555 -50.27 -41.55 -16.93
CA VAL A 555 -49.15 -42.50 -17.00
C VAL A 555 -49.12 -43.35 -18.27
N LEU A 556 -50.28 -43.80 -18.76
CA LEU A 556 -50.35 -44.65 -19.96
C LEU A 556 -50.46 -43.87 -21.28
N TYR A 557 -50.47 -42.53 -21.24
CA TYR A 557 -50.67 -41.70 -22.43
C TYR A 557 -49.61 -41.94 -23.52
N SER A 558 -48.33 -42.06 -23.14
CA SER A 558 -47.26 -42.28 -24.10
C SER A 558 -47.42 -43.63 -24.82
N GLN A 559 -47.79 -44.66 -24.07
CA GLN A 559 -48.07 -45.99 -24.62
C GLN A 559 -49.30 -45.96 -25.55
N ALA A 560 -50.39 -45.33 -25.11
CA ALA A 560 -51.60 -45.14 -25.90
C ALA A 560 -51.33 -44.38 -27.20
N SER A 561 -50.58 -43.27 -27.13
CA SER A 561 -50.20 -42.46 -28.29
C SER A 561 -49.34 -43.23 -29.29
N SER A 562 -48.41 -44.07 -28.80
CA SER A 562 -47.63 -44.94 -29.67
C SER A 562 -48.50 -45.95 -30.42
N LYS A 563 -49.48 -46.55 -29.73
CA LYS A 563 -50.43 -47.50 -30.33
C LYS A 563 -51.35 -46.82 -31.35
N ILE A 564 -51.84 -45.63 -31.04
CA ILE A 564 -52.64 -44.80 -31.95
C ILE A 564 -51.87 -44.54 -33.26
N ARG A 565 -50.61 -44.09 -33.19
CA ARG A 565 -49.78 -43.86 -34.40
C ARG A 565 -49.61 -45.13 -35.22
N GLN A 566 -49.36 -46.26 -34.56
CA GLN A 566 -49.24 -47.55 -35.23
C GLN A 566 -50.54 -47.94 -35.97
N TRP A 567 -51.70 -47.80 -35.32
CA TRP A 567 -52.98 -48.15 -35.91
C TRP A 567 -53.41 -47.19 -37.02
N GLN A 568 -53.10 -45.89 -36.90
CA GLN A 568 -53.31 -44.91 -37.96
C GLN A 568 -52.54 -45.31 -39.23
N SER A 569 -51.26 -45.64 -39.10
CA SER A 569 -50.44 -46.13 -40.20
C SER A 569 -51.00 -47.41 -40.83
N GLN A 570 -51.51 -48.35 -40.02
CA GLN A 570 -52.14 -49.57 -40.53
C GLN A 570 -53.47 -49.30 -41.27
N LYS A 571 -54.26 -48.33 -40.79
CA LYS A 571 -55.51 -47.90 -41.44
C LYS A 571 -55.20 -47.27 -42.79
N GLU A 572 -54.27 -46.32 -42.85
CA GLU A 572 -53.83 -45.68 -44.09
C GLU A 572 -53.26 -46.69 -45.08
N ALA A 573 -52.44 -47.63 -44.63
CA ALA A 573 -51.90 -48.70 -45.49
C ALA A 573 -53.02 -49.57 -46.10
N LYS A 574 -54.07 -49.89 -45.33
CA LYS A 574 -55.23 -50.65 -45.82
C LYS A 574 -56.02 -49.85 -46.84
N GLU A 575 -56.33 -48.58 -46.56
CA GLU A 575 -57.07 -47.71 -47.46
C GLU A 575 -56.31 -47.45 -48.76
N ASN A 576 -55.00 -47.19 -48.69
CA ASN A 576 -54.16 -47.01 -49.87
C ASN A 576 -54.16 -48.24 -50.78
N LEU A 577 -54.10 -49.46 -50.23
CA LEU A 577 -54.17 -50.68 -51.03
C LEU A 577 -55.55 -50.93 -51.63
N GLU A 578 -56.62 -50.59 -50.92
CA GLU A 578 -57.97 -50.75 -51.46
C GLU A 578 -58.24 -49.75 -52.58
N ASN A 579 -57.87 -48.48 -52.39
CA ASN A 579 -57.92 -47.46 -53.43
C ASN A 579 -57.03 -47.84 -54.62
N ALA A 580 -55.86 -48.43 -54.37
CA ALA A 580 -54.99 -48.94 -55.42
C ALA A 580 -55.68 -50.02 -56.25
N ARG A 581 -56.38 -50.98 -55.62
CA ARG A 581 -57.14 -52.01 -56.34
C ARG A 581 -58.27 -51.42 -57.17
N GLN A 582 -58.99 -50.43 -56.64
CA GLN A 582 -60.06 -49.76 -57.38
C GLN A 582 -59.52 -49.02 -58.61
N ALA A 583 -58.37 -48.34 -58.49
CA ALA A 583 -57.71 -47.70 -59.63
C ALA A 583 -57.27 -48.74 -60.69
N ALA A 584 -56.72 -49.88 -60.24
CA ALA A 584 -56.31 -50.96 -61.13
C ALA A 584 -57.50 -51.66 -61.84
N ALA A 585 -58.69 -51.65 -61.23
CA ALA A 585 -59.88 -52.29 -61.78
C ALA A 585 -60.35 -51.66 -63.10
N LEU A 586 -59.93 -50.43 -63.42
CA LEU A 586 -60.19 -49.78 -64.70
C LEU A 586 -59.52 -50.50 -65.88
N GLY A 587 -58.48 -51.32 -65.64
CA GLY A 587 -57.81 -52.11 -66.66
C GLY A 587 -56.96 -51.32 -67.66
N THR A 588 -56.80 -50.01 -67.45
CA THR A 588 -56.00 -49.12 -68.31
C THR A 588 -54.59 -48.93 -67.79
N ALA A 589 -53.67 -48.54 -68.67
CA ALA A 589 -52.30 -48.19 -68.29
C ALA A 589 -52.24 -47.12 -67.19
N ASP A 590 -53.07 -46.08 -67.29
CA ASP A 590 -53.16 -45.01 -66.28
C ASP A 590 -53.77 -45.50 -64.96
N GLY A 591 -54.78 -46.38 -65.01
CA GLY A 591 -55.38 -46.99 -63.82
C GLY A 591 -54.37 -47.84 -63.04
N TYR A 592 -53.58 -48.66 -63.74
CA TYR A 592 -52.49 -49.42 -63.14
C TYR A 592 -51.36 -48.53 -62.62
N ALA A 593 -50.98 -47.46 -63.34
CA ALA A 593 -49.97 -46.52 -62.88
C ALA A 593 -50.39 -45.82 -61.58
N GLN A 594 -51.65 -45.36 -61.51
CA GLN A 594 -52.23 -44.76 -60.31
C GLN A 594 -52.32 -45.77 -59.16
N ALA A 595 -52.67 -47.02 -59.45
CA ALA A 595 -52.68 -48.10 -58.47
C ALA A 595 -51.30 -48.34 -57.85
N ILE A 596 -50.25 -48.34 -58.68
CA ILE A 596 -48.87 -48.48 -58.20
C ILE A 596 -48.48 -47.31 -57.29
N ILE A 597 -48.80 -46.07 -57.65
CA ILE A 597 -48.53 -44.88 -56.82
C ILE A 597 -49.19 -45.03 -55.44
N LEU A 598 -50.44 -45.49 -55.39
CA LEU A 598 -51.16 -45.69 -54.13
C LEU A 598 -50.57 -46.84 -53.30
N ALA A 599 -50.20 -47.96 -53.92
CA ALA A 599 -49.54 -49.07 -53.22
C ALA A 599 -48.13 -48.72 -52.71
N GLN A 600 -47.40 -47.84 -53.39
CA GLN A 600 -46.10 -47.32 -52.92
C GLN A 600 -46.21 -46.48 -51.64
N LYS A 601 -47.40 -45.92 -51.33
CA LYS A 601 -47.64 -45.19 -50.08
C LYS A 601 -47.79 -46.11 -48.87
N VAL A 602 -47.83 -47.43 -49.05
CA VAL A 602 -47.80 -48.38 -47.93
C VAL A 602 -46.41 -48.33 -47.27
N PRO A 603 -46.32 -48.02 -45.96
CA PRO A 603 -45.03 -47.96 -45.30
C PRO A 603 -44.31 -49.30 -45.32
N THR A 604 -42.99 -49.29 -45.45
CA THR A 604 -42.16 -50.50 -45.55
C THR A 604 -42.23 -51.42 -44.33
N TYR A 605 -42.55 -50.86 -43.15
CA TYR A 605 -42.75 -51.59 -41.90
C TYR A 605 -44.19 -52.07 -41.70
N SER A 606 -45.11 -51.78 -42.62
CA SER A 606 -46.49 -52.27 -42.57
C SER A 606 -46.52 -53.79 -42.80
N SER A 607 -47.39 -54.50 -42.08
CA SER A 607 -47.62 -55.93 -42.32
C SER A 607 -48.19 -56.21 -43.72
N ARG A 608 -48.70 -55.18 -44.41
CA ARG A 608 -49.22 -55.25 -45.78
C ARG A 608 -48.20 -54.91 -46.86
N GLN A 609 -46.95 -54.65 -46.49
CA GLN A 609 -45.93 -54.25 -47.47
C GLN A 609 -45.63 -55.35 -48.50
N PHE A 610 -45.67 -56.62 -48.08
CA PHE A 610 -45.50 -57.74 -48.99
C PHE A 610 -46.60 -57.78 -50.06
N GLU A 611 -47.86 -57.60 -49.63
CA GLU A 611 -49.03 -57.50 -50.49
C GLU A 611 -48.92 -56.32 -51.46
N ALA A 612 -48.52 -55.14 -50.96
CA ALA A 612 -48.27 -53.95 -51.78
C ALA A 612 -47.22 -54.22 -52.88
N SER A 613 -46.09 -54.83 -52.50
CA SER A 613 -44.99 -55.11 -53.43
C SER A 613 -45.41 -56.09 -54.53
N GLN A 614 -46.20 -57.11 -54.19
CA GLN A 614 -46.76 -58.05 -55.16
C GLN A 614 -47.66 -57.35 -56.18
N LEU A 615 -48.57 -56.49 -55.70
CA LEU A 615 -49.48 -55.73 -56.57
C LEU A 615 -48.73 -54.76 -57.48
N ILE A 616 -47.72 -54.05 -56.97
CA ILE A 616 -46.86 -53.15 -57.75
C ILE A 616 -46.16 -53.89 -58.91
N ASN A 617 -45.69 -55.11 -58.64
CA ASN A 617 -45.05 -55.94 -59.66
C ASN A 617 -46.05 -56.41 -60.72
N GLN A 618 -47.22 -56.90 -60.30
CA GLN A 618 -48.27 -57.36 -61.20
C GLN A 618 -48.78 -56.24 -62.11
N TRP A 619 -49.08 -55.07 -61.55
CA TRP A 619 -49.57 -53.93 -62.32
C TRP A 619 -48.50 -53.36 -63.25
N GLY A 620 -47.22 -53.32 -62.82
CA GLY A 620 -46.14 -52.92 -63.71
C GLY A 620 -45.96 -53.86 -64.90
N GLN A 621 -46.15 -55.17 -64.71
CA GLN A 621 -46.18 -56.15 -65.81
C GLN A 621 -47.38 -55.93 -66.74
N LYS A 622 -48.56 -55.59 -66.20
CA LYS A 622 -49.75 -55.28 -67.01
C LYS A 622 -49.56 -54.03 -67.86
N ILE A 623 -48.97 -52.96 -67.30
CA ILE A 623 -48.62 -51.75 -68.07
C ILE A 623 -47.64 -52.10 -69.19
N LEU A 624 -46.63 -52.94 -68.91
CA LEU A 624 -45.65 -53.35 -69.93
C LEU A 624 -46.31 -54.14 -71.06
N SER A 625 -47.23 -55.05 -70.73
CA SER A 625 -48.02 -55.78 -71.73
C SER A 625 -48.84 -54.84 -72.61
N ILE A 626 -49.53 -53.85 -72.02
CA ILE A 626 -50.32 -52.87 -72.78
C ILE A 626 -49.40 -52.06 -73.72
N ALA A 627 -48.22 -51.63 -73.24
CA ALA A 627 -47.25 -50.96 -74.09
C ALA A 627 -46.77 -51.84 -75.26
N MET A 628 -46.49 -53.11 -75.00
CA MET A 628 -46.07 -54.08 -76.02
C MET A 628 -47.16 -54.34 -77.07
N ASP A 629 -48.44 -54.31 -76.67
CA ASP A 629 -49.56 -54.44 -77.61
C ASP A 629 -49.73 -53.15 -78.45
N GLU A 630 -49.55 -51.97 -77.83
CA GLU A 630 -49.71 -50.67 -78.47
C GLU A 630 -48.57 -50.34 -79.45
N VAL A 631 -47.37 -50.88 -79.25
CA VAL A 631 -46.18 -50.52 -80.06
C VAL A 631 -46.37 -50.78 -81.56
N ASN A 632 -47.16 -51.79 -81.91
CA ASN A 632 -47.47 -52.12 -83.30
C ASN A 632 -48.42 -51.11 -83.97
N ARG A 633 -49.11 -50.28 -83.17
CA ARG A 633 -50.07 -49.27 -83.62
C ARG A 633 -49.50 -47.86 -83.52
N ASN A 634 -48.85 -47.55 -82.39
CA ASN A 634 -48.36 -46.22 -82.06
C ASN A 634 -47.13 -46.31 -81.15
N VAL A 635 -45.95 -46.27 -81.76
CA VAL A 635 -44.66 -46.37 -81.05
C VAL A 635 -44.48 -45.26 -79.99
N PRO A 636 -44.78 -43.97 -80.28
CA PRO A 636 -44.74 -42.92 -79.25
C PRO A 636 -45.64 -43.20 -78.04
N LEU A 637 -46.89 -43.63 -78.26
CA LEU A 637 -47.83 -43.93 -77.17
C LEU A 637 -47.40 -45.15 -76.36
N ALA A 638 -46.83 -46.18 -76.99
CA ALA A 638 -46.25 -47.33 -76.30
C ALA A 638 -45.08 -46.96 -75.38
N ILE A 639 -44.20 -46.05 -75.82
CA ILE A 639 -43.11 -45.50 -74.99
C ILE A 639 -43.70 -44.74 -73.79
N GLU A 640 -44.71 -43.89 -74.02
CA GLU A 640 -45.39 -43.17 -72.95
C GLU A 640 -45.98 -44.14 -71.91
N ILE A 641 -46.71 -45.18 -72.35
CA ILE A 641 -47.30 -46.19 -71.48
C ILE A 641 -46.22 -46.94 -70.69
N ALA A 642 -45.16 -47.43 -71.34
CA ALA A 642 -44.07 -48.14 -70.67
C ALA A 642 -43.32 -47.25 -69.66
N SER A 643 -43.24 -45.94 -69.91
CA SER A 643 -42.57 -44.99 -69.01
C SER A 643 -43.29 -44.80 -67.66
N LYS A 644 -44.57 -45.16 -67.59
CA LYS A 644 -45.38 -45.09 -66.35
C LYS A 644 -45.02 -46.19 -65.34
N ILE A 645 -44.21 -47.18 -65.72
CA ILE A 645 -43.74 -48.24 -64.82
C ILE A 645 -42.63 -47.65 -63.94
N PRO A 646 -42.75 -47.68 -62.59
CA PRO A 646 -41.74 -47.13 -61.71
C PRO A 646 -40.65 -48.13 -61.36
N VAL A 647 -39.50 -47.62 -60.90
CA VAL A 647 -38.32 -48.38 -60.47
C VAL A 647 -38.60 -49.46 -59.42
N SER A 648 -39.66 -49.30 -58.64
CA SER A 648 -40.05 -50.27 -57.60
C SER A 648 -40.71 -51.53 -58.17
N SER A 649 -41.06 -51.55 -59.46
CA SER A 649 -41.64 -52.70 -60.14
C SER A 649 -40.56 -53.53 -60.80
N VAL A 650 -40.66 -54.86 -60.71
CA VAL A 650 -39.76 -55.80 -61.44
C VAL A 650 -39.83 -55.62 -62.95
N ALA A 651 -40.93 -55.09 -63.49
CA ALA A 651 -41.09 -54.82 -64.92
C ALA A 651 -40.30 -53.60 -65.41
N TYR A 652 -39.74 -52.78 -64.51
CA TYR A 652 -39.07 -51.52 -64.84
C TYR A 652 -37.91 -51.70 -65.81
N ASN A 653 -36.97 -52.58 -65.49
CA ASN A 653 -35.77 -52.76 -66.32
C ASN A 653 -36.15 -53.28 -67.72
N SER A 654 -37.11 -54.20 -67.79
CA SER A 654 -37.65 -54.69 -69.06
C SER A 654 -38.32 -53.56 -69.85
N ALA A 655 -39.14 -52.73 -69.21
CA ALA A 655 -39.77 -51.56 -69.83
C ALA A 655 -38.74 -50.56 -70.37
N GLN A 656 -37.73 -50.20 -69.57
CA GLN A 656 -36.67 -49.27 -69.99
C GLN A 656 -35.86 -49.82 -71.17
N SER A 657 -35.58 -51.13 -71.19
CA SER A 657 -34.93 -51.77 -72.34
C SER A 657 -35.77 -51.66 -73.61
N GLN A 658 -37.08 -51.91 -73.51
CA GLN A 658 -38.00 -51.79 -74.65
C GLN A 658 -38.11 -50.34 -75.14
N ILE A 659 -38.24 -49.38 -74.23
CA ILE A 659 -38.28 -47.94 -74.56
C ILE A 659 -37.05 -47.53 -75.37
N ARG A 660 -35.84 -47.96 -74.98
CA ARG A 660 -34.61 -47.65 -75.73
C ARG A 660 -34.66 -48.19 -77.15
N VAL A 661 -35.12 -49.44 -77.32
CA VAL A 661 -35.26 -50.05 -78.65
C VAL A 661 -36.27 -49.26 -79.48
N TRP A 662 -37.44 -48.97 -78.94
CA TRP A 662 -38.51 -48.24 -79.63
C TRP A 662 -38.10 -46.81 -80.00
N GLN A 663 -37.29 -46.14 -79.18
CA GLN A 663 -36.72 -44.83 -79.49
C GLN A 663 -35.79 -44.87 -80.72
N THR A 664 -35.06 -45.97 -80.94
CA THR A 664 -34.24 -46.10 -82.15
C THR A 664 -35.07 -46.18 -83.43
N TRP A 665 -36.25 -46.79 -83.37
CA TRP A 665 -37.18 -46.86 -84.51
C TRP A 665 -37.71 -45.48 -84.91
N LEU A 666 -37.90 -44.58 -83.93
CA LEU A 666 -38.28 -43.19 -84.18
C LEU A 666 -37.13 -42.35 -84.79
N ASN A 667 -35.87 -42.71 -84.50
CA ASN A 667 -34.68 -42.00 -84.97
C ASN A 667 -34.17 -42.47 -86.35
N THR A 668 -34.63 -43.60 -86.89
CA THR A 668 -34.20 -44.13 -88.20
C THR A 668 -34.92 -43.53 -89.43
N THR A 669 -35.90 -42.64 -89.25
CA THR A 669 -36.60 -41.95 -90.36
C THR A 669 -36.28 -40.46 -90.40
N THR A 670 -35.05 -40.07 -90.74
CA THR A 670 -34.72 -38.71 -91.25
C THR A 670 -33.44 -38.76 -92.12
N PRO A 671 -33.37 -38.10 -93.31
CA PRO A 671 -32.52 -38.52 -94.45
C PRO A 671 -31.13 -37.85 -94.59
N GLU A 672 -30.28 -38.54 -95.36
CA GLU A 672 -29.17 -38.17 -96.28
C GLU A 672 -27.96 -37.24 -95.95
N TYR A 673 -26.81 -37.77 -96.41
CA TYR A 673 -25.54 -37.16 -96.89
C TYR A 673 -24.43 -36.68 -95.94
N GLN A 674 -23.22 -37.21 -96.22
CA GLN A 674 -21.92 -36.92 -95.61
C GLN A 674 -21.17 -35.79 -96.34
N SER A 675 -20.36 -35.05 -95.55
CA SER A 675 -18.95 -34.63 -95.79
C SER A 675 -18.68 -33.14 -95.49
N PRO A 676 -17.43 -32.72 -95.18
CA PRO A 676 -16.45 -33.34 -94.29
C PRO A 676 -15.67 -32.33 -93.40
N THR A 677 -15.01 -32.90 -92.38
CA THR A 677 -13.86 -32.49 -91.54
C THR A 677 -12.71 -31.71 -92.25
N PRO A 678 -11.77 -30.98 -91.57
CA PRO A 678 -10.87 -31.59 -90.54
C PRO A 678 -10.18 -30.72 -89.44
N LYS A 679 -9.75 -31.45 -88.38
CA LYS A 679 -8.56 -31.36 -87.48
C LYS A 679 -8.02 -29.96 -87.10
N SER A 680 -7.70 -29.67 -85.83
CA SER A 680 -6.70 -30.38 -85.00
C SER A 680 -6.64 -29.84 -83.55
N GLN A 681 -5.92 -30.59 -82.69
CA GLN A 681 -5.16 -30.18 -81.49
C GLN A 681 -5.83 -30.14 -80.09
N SER A 682 -5.46 -31.16 -79.30
CA SER A 682 -4.77 -31.12 -77.99
C SER A 682 -4.99 -29.94 -77.04
N THR A 683 -5.44 -30.23 -75.80
CA THR A 683 -4.67 -30.15 -74.51
C THR A 683 -5.58 -30.44 -73.31
N THR A 684 -5.08 -31.18 -72.30
CA THR A 684 -5.50 -31.14 -70.88
C THR A 684 -5.13 -29.77 -70.26
N PRO A 685 -5.68 -29.28 -69.11
CA PRO A 685 -6.00 -29.95 -67.83
C PRO A 685 -7.45 -29.59 -67.34
N GLU A 686 -8.00 -29.97 -66.18
CA GLU A 686 -7.68 -29.44 -64.84
C GLU A 686 -8.71 -29.99 -63.83
N ALA A 687 -8.28 -30.14 -62.57
CA ALA A 687 -9.06 -30.60 -61.44
C ALA A 687 -10.04 -29.53 -60.95
N VAL A 688 -11.24 -29.92 -60.52
CA VAL A 688 -12.15 -29.03 -59.77
C VAL A 688 -12.60 -29.70 -58.47
N GLU A 689 -12.07 -29.10 -57.42
CA GLU A 689 -12.44 -29.06 -56.01
C GLU A 689 -13.94 -28.85 -55.79
N TYR A 690 -14.57 -29.68 -54.93
CA TYR A 690 -15.89 -29.37 -54.37
C TYR A 690 -15.73 -28.93 -52.92
N GLN A 691 -15.97 -27.63 -52.73
CA GLN A 691 -16.13 -26.92 -51.47
C GLN A 691 -17.26 -27.51 -50.61
N THR A 692 -16.94 -27.72 -49.34
CA THR A 692 -17.87 -27.75 -48.21
C THR A 692 -18.52 -26.38 -48.00
N ILE A 693 -19.85 -26.33 -47.92
CA ILE A 693 -20.63 -25.18 -47.44
C ILE A 693 -21.25 -25.52 -46.07
N PRO A 694 -21.33 -24.56 -45.12
CA PRO A 694 -21.47 -24.82 -43.70
C PRO A 694 -22.91 -24.85 -43.20
N ILE A 695 -23.09 -25.52 -42.06
CA ILE A 695 -24.28 -25.50 -41.20
C ILE A 695 -24.38 -24.13 -40.51
N PRO A 696 -25.55 -23.45 -40.50
CA PRO A 696 -25.74 -22.22 -39.76
C PRO A 696 -25.81 -22.45 -38.24
N GLN A 697 -25.03 -21.67 -37.48
CA GLN A 697 -25.19 -21.50 -36.03
C GLN A 697 -26.29 -20.47 -35.76
N GLU A 698 -27.39 -20.93 -35.17
CA GLU A 698 -28.39 -20.06 -34.55
C GLU A 698 -28.77 -20.69 -33.21
N GLN A 699 -28.12 -20.24 -32.14
CA GLN A 699 -28.61 -20.25 -30.75
C GLN A 699 -27.51 -19.72 -29.82
N SER A 700 -27.40 -18.41 -29.75
CA SER A 700 -26.70 -17.73 -28.67
C SER A 700 -27.27 -16.33 -28.48
N GLN A 701 -28.43 -16.23 -27.83
CA GLN A 701 -28.89 -15.02 -27.15
C GLN A 701 -30.08 -15.36 -26.23
N GLN A 702 -29.77 -15.77 -25.01
CA GLN A 702 -30.58 -15.44 -23.83
C GLN A 702 -29.66 -15.45 -22.62
N LEU A 703 -29.06 -14.28 -22.40
CA LEU A 703 -28.39 -13.89 -21.18
C LEU A 703 -29.43 -13.28 -20.25
N ARG A 704 -29.27 -13.58 -18.96
CA ARG A 704 -29.50 -12.67 -17.83
C ARG A 704 -30.94 -12.27 -17.54
N GLU A 705 -31.54 -13.01 -16.63
CA GLU A 705 -32.23 -12.47 -15.45
C GLU A 705 -32.09 -13.53 -14.33
N GLU A 706 -32.18 -13.10 -13.08
CA GLU A 706 -31.87 -13.84 -11.84
C GLU A 706 -30.39 -13.88 -11.43
N ASN A 707 -29.97 -12.75 -10.87
CA ASN A 707 -29.16 -12.70 -9.66
C ASN A 707 -29.93 -11.90 -8.61
#